data_AF-A0A9D7N9J3-F1
#
_entry.id   AF-A0A9D7N9J3-F1
#
_cell.length_a   1.000
_cell.length_b   1.000
_cell.length_c   1.000
_cell.angle_alpha   90.00
_cell.angle_beta   90.00
_cell.angle_gamma   90.00
#
_symmetry.space_group_name_H-M   'P 1'
#
loop_
_entity.id
_entity.type
_entity.pdbx_description
1 polymer ?
#
loop_
_entity_poly.entity_id
_entity_poly.type
_entity_poly.pdbx_seq_one_letter_code
_entity_poly.pdbx_strand_id
1 'polypeptide(L)'
;MREWRIIVVCFGLLSVLPGQAQQSPQSNWRRIQLHACTAPRPLDTLLILPHTVQIKEINSQRIIDTSWYRVQFNLLVWKVDTAQLQPPFELTYRTLPASLSQSWQLLDTSRLRQPSILGGTRIAIRNEAALIDFRQLNYSGNFSRGISLGNRQDLVLNSSFNLQLAGDLGDGVQILAAISDESIPLQPEGNTVQLQELDRVFVQLRKKDTQLTAGDYELNRPDSYFMNYYKKLQGATYGQKAKLGAKGMLQNSASVAVSRGKFSRNIITPGEGNQGPYKLRGPNNERFIIVLSGTEKVWLNGQRMQRGQDLDYIVDYNRGEISFTSRHLISRESRIIVEFEYADQNYLRTLVAAGVQYQTSTLRTYVNLYQEQDSRSSTGGLSIGEVEREALQLAGDDPAKAVASGLLRQDEFVASRVFYEQRDTLLACGQRDSILVFSNDPQKAKYTASFSYLGPKQGHYILAPAQTANERVYIWVAPDPITCAPQGEYAPVIALSTPQQQRMVTVGQQWTPNQNTTLHTEVALSHYDRNRFSAFDQQDDAGWAAFTQFRKRVLLGKKTAAPEMNLRLSYEAVQRNFRSLNPYRNPEFLRDWSLADFQGVGTVQAANEQIARLEWNLSRAGLGSISYGFNTFLRENQYRGTRHDLSGEGNWRGWQLKGLASSLQADAAGEERRFFRPQLSVDKVFKKLKNWSLGWTGEGEQNDRYARAQDSLTGSSFRYFSQRLYVKSPESKRWESGLEYVSRNDTRPIEGTYRPLTSAQEWRWNTKLQFKQAFGLNGNLTYRSLQSFQQQSNANTGNTLLGRIDLNTAIWKGLARATTTYELGSGQEPKLEFTYIRVAPGEGVYIWQDSLYNGDGIIQPNEMDIAPFQDQANYIRVATITDQYIRNNYVNWNQSVNIDPRARWFNAKTGLKSYLKTLAFQSSWRISRKVQDNEQALSWNPLALNLSDTNLVAASANGRHVLFINRASPKWEIQVGNTDTRSKLVQTTGFESRSLREYFVQGRWNLNKVLSLRLNVARGLRTADSELFNNKDFRLQFQKWEPQLTWQPSSDFRSIFQYRYQTDQNTLEQTPTGATQHDLSVDFTYSKAAKSALRSKISWVNIDFQGMANSPTGFAILNGLQPGTNWLWNLSLDRQIAKNLQLRFSYEGRKTGEAKAVHVGRVQVGGGVLKVCGLLD
;
A
#
# COMPACT_ATOMS: atom_id res chain seq x y z
N MET A 1 28.85 32.22 -45.27
CA MET A 1 29.75 31.79 -46.37
C MET A 1 30.68 30.74 -45.78
N ARG A 2 30.24 29.47 -45.78
CA ARG A 2 30.58 28.40 -46.75
C ARG A 2 32.05 27.91 -46.70
N GLU A 3 32.35 27.35 -45.53
CA GLU A 3 33.09 26.11 -45.20
C GLU A 3 34.15 25.50 -46.13
N TRP A 4 35.14 24.91 -45.45
CA TRP A 4 36.39 24.34 -45.95
C TRP A 4 36.41 22.80 -45.93
N ARG A 5 37.43 22.23 -46.59
CA ARG A 5 37.89 20.83 -46.46
C ARG A 5 38.87 20.66 -45.28
N ILE A 6 39.20 19.39 -44.98
CA ILE A 6 40.51 18.77 -44.55
C ILE A 6 40.30 17.85 -43.30
N ILE A 7 40.62 16.53 -43.21
CA ILE A 7 41.75 15.64 -43.62
C ILE A 7 42.93 15.67 -42.60
N VAL A 8 43.50 14.60 -42.02
CA VAL A 8 43.29 13.12 -41.94
C VAL A 8 44.13 12.61 -40.73
N VAL A 9 43.86 11.42 -40.16
CA VAL A 9 44.81 10.49 -39.44
C VAL A 9 43.98 9.26 -38.97
N CYS A 10 44.16 8.02 -39.47
CA CYS A 10 45.19 6.98 -39.17
C CYS A 10 45.02 6.35 -37.75
N PHE A 11 45.18 5.05 -37.48
CA PHE A 11 45.44 3.83 -38.28
C PHE A 11 45.10 2.54 -37.47
N GLY A 12 44.85 1.41 -38.15
CA GLY A 12 45.24 0.05 -37.74
C GLY A 12 44.59 -0.67 -36.53
N LEU A 13 43.90 -1.81 -36.80
CA LEU A 13 44.22 -3.11 -36.19
C LEU A 13 43.55 -4.30 -36.92
N LEU A 14 44.33 -5.37 -37.04
CA LEU A 14 44.10 -6.76 -37.47
C LEU A 14 42.83 -7.42 -36.84
N SER A 15 42.21 -8.51 -37.34
CA SER A 15 42.59 -9.53 -38.35
C SER A 15 41.42 -10.47 -38.76
N VAL A 16 41.69 -11.38 -39.70
CA VAL A 16 40.98 -12.63 -40.06
C VAL A 16 39.57 -12.52 -40.67
N LEU A 17 39.51 -12.66 -42.00
CA LEU A 17 38.48 -13.45 -42.68
C LEU A 17 39.15 -14.32 -43.77
N PRO A 18 38.83 -15.62 -43.87
CA PRO A 18 39.40 -16.50 -44.89
C PRO A 18 38.80 -16.22 -46.27
N GLY A 19 39.57 -16.51 -47.32
CA GLY A 19 39.09 -16.35 -48.68
C GLY A 19 38.11 -17.44 -49.11
N GLN A 20 37.19 -17.07 -49.99
CA GLN A 20 36.83 -17.95 -51.10
C GLN A 20 37.22 -17.25 -52.41
N ALA A 21 38.06 -17.93 -53.18
CA ALA A 21 38.36 -17.53 -54.54
C ALA A 21 37.24 -18.01 -55.46
N GLN A 22 36.78 -17.14 -56.36
CA GLN A 22 36.17 -17.59 -57.61
C GLN A 22 36.71 -16.72 -58.76
N GLN A 23 37.18 -17.38 -59.81
CA GLN A 23 38.04 -16.80 -60.83
C GLN A 23 37.25 -16.14 -61.96
N SER A 24 37.49 -14.84 -62.22
CA SER A 24 37.39 -14.14 -63.53
C SER A 24 36.05 -14.15 -64.32
N PRO A 25 35.82 -13.24 -65.31
CA PRO A 25 36.78 -12.36 -65.99
C PRO A 25 36.77 -10.89 -65.58
N GLN A 26 37.96 -10.28 -65.64
CA GLN A 26 38.33 -8.93 -65.22
C GLN A 26 37.82 -7.78 -66.11
N SER A 27 36.58 -7.83 -66.61
CA SER A 27 35.99 -6.67 -67.31
C SER A 27 34.57 -6.41 -66.86
N ASN A 28 34.35 -5.20 -66.35
CA ASN A 28 33.00 -4.68 -66.14
C ASN A 28 32.36 -4.16 -67.43
N TRP A 29 33.07 -4.17 -68.57
CA TRP A 29 32.50 -3.89 -69.88
C TRP A 29 31.66 -5.08 -70.35
N ARG A 30 30.44 -4.79 -70.80
CA ARG A 30 29.46 -5.74 -71.32
C ARG A 30 29.06 -5.32 -72.73
N ARG A 31 28.83 -6.31 -73.59
CA ARG A 31 28.32 -6.14 -74.96
C ARG A 31 27.20 -7.15 -75.16
N ILE A 32 25.99 -6.68 -75.46
CA ILE A 32 24.81 -7.52 -75.67
C ILE A 32 24.05 -7.06 -76.91
N GLN A 33 23.29 -7.95 -77.53
CA GLN A 33 22.39 -7.62 -78.63
C GLN A 33 20.93 -7.74 -78.17
N LEU A 34 20.09 -6.78 -78.54
CA LEU A 34 18.67 -6.78 -78.18
C LEU A 34 17.80 -6.17 -79.29
N HIS A 35 16.56 -6.63 -79.31
CA HIS A 35 15.51 -6.06 -80.13
C HIS A 35 14.76 -5.02 -79.31
N ALA A 36 14.34 -3.90 -79.93
CA ALA A 36 13.57 -2.89 -79.24
C ALA A 36 12.21 -3.46 -78.77
N CYS A 37 11.80 -3.10 -77.56
CA CYS A 37 10.57 -3.56 -76.93
C CYS A 37 10.02 -2.46 -76.02
N THR A 38 8.71 -2.28 -75.99
CA THR A 38 8.03 -1.20 -75.26
C THR A 38 8.16 -1.33 -73.73
N ALA A 39 8.37 -2.55 -73.21
CA ALA A 39 8.51 -2.79 -71.78
C ALA A 39 9.96 -2.57 -71.28
N PRO A 40 10.16 -1.98 -70.08
CA PRO A 40 11.47 -1.90 -69.43
C PRO A 40 12.15 -3.27 -69.33
N ARG A 41 13.36 -3.41 -69.86
CA ARG A 41 14.08 -4.70 -69.93
C ARG A 41 15.34 -4.67 -69.06
N PRO A 42 15.57 -5.66 -68.17
CA PRO A 42 16.85 -5.81 -67.49
C PRO A 42 17.93 -6.22 -68.50
N LEU A 43 19.04 -5.48 -68.51
CA LEU A 43 20.19 -5.79 -69.37
C LEU A 43 21.25 -6.64 -68.66
N ASP A 44 21.37 -6.50 -67.33
CA ASP A 44 22.39 -7.18 -66.52
C ASP A 44 21.85 -7.52 -65.12
N THR A 45 22.52 -8.42 -64.40
CA THR A 45 22.26 -8.69 -62.97
C THR A 45 22.96 -7.69 -62.05
N LEU A 46 23.99 -7.00 -62.56
CA LEU A 46 24.72 -5.95 -61.85
C LEU A 46 24.21 -4.55 -62.22
N LEU A 47 24.50 -3.57 -61.36
CA LEU A 47 24.11 -2.18 -61.58
C LEU A 47 24.90 -1.59 -62.77
N ILE A 48 24.21 -0.94 -63.71
CA ILE A 48 24.82 -0.37 -64.91
C ILE A 48 25.11 1.11 -64.67
N LEU A 49 26.31 1.57 -65.07
CA LEU A 49 26.70 2.98 -65.02
C LEU A 49 26.02 3.72 -66.19
N PRO A 50 24.99 4.58 -65.97
CA PRO A 50 24.12 5.04 -67.06
C PRO A 50 24.86 5.83 -68.15
N HIS A 51 25.87 6.61 -67.77
CA HIS A 51 26.70 7.39 -68.70
C HIS A 51 27.67 6.57 -69.55
N THR A 52 27.75 5.25 -69.33
CA THR A 52 28.60 4.34 -70.14
C THR A 52 27.81 3.56 -71.19
N VAL A 53 26.48 3.72 -71.23
CA VAL A 53 25.59 2.94 -72.10
C VAL A 53 25.53 3.59 -73.48
N GLN A 54 26.12 2.92 -74.47
CA GLN A 54 26.02 3.27 -75.88
C GLN A 54 25.19 2.21 -76.60
N ILE A 55 24.21 2.66 -77.40
CA ILE A 55 23.38 1.79 -78.24
C ILE A 55 23.73 2.07 -79.70
N LYS A 56 23.96 1.02 -80.50
CA LYS A 56 24.20 1.09 -81.94
C LYS A 56 23.22 0.19 -82.68
N GLU A 57 22.76 0.62 -83.84
CA GLU A 57 22.02 -0.22 -84.78
C GLU A 57 23.03 -1.10 -85.54
N ILE A 58 22.83 -2.43 -85.55
CA ILE A 58 23.88 -3.36 -86.02
C ILE A 58 24.17 -3.19 -87.51
N ASN A 59 23.13 -3.02 -88.32
CA ASN A 59 23.24 -2.96 -89.77
C ASN A 59 23.80 -1.64 -90.31
N SER A 60 23.50 -0.50 -89.64
CA SER A 60 23.91 0.84 -90.08
C SER A 60 25.10 1.42 -89.30
N GLN A 61 25.48 0.78 -88.19
CA GLN A 61 26.43 1.28 -87.18
C GLN A 61 26.06 2.65 -86.57
N ARG A 62 24.85 3.17 -86.82
CA ARG A 62 24.34 4.42 -86.25
C ARG A 62 24.21 4.31 -84.74
N ILE A 63 24.80 5.27 -84.02
CA ILE A 63 24.62 5.43 -82.58
C ILE A 63 23.24 6.05 -82.32
N ILE A 64 22.47 5.49 -81.38
CA ILE A 64 21.17 6.03 -80.98
C ILE A 64 21.38 7.12 -79.92
N ASP A 65 20.62 8.21 -80.04
CA ASP A 65 20.75 9.37 -79.17
C ASP A 65 20.24 9.10 -77.73
N THR A 66 20.91 9.64 -76.71
CA THR A 66 20.55 9.46 -75.29
C THR A 66 19.24 10.15 -74.89
N SER A 67 18.69 11.01 -75.73
CA SER A 67 17.31 11.51 -75.60
C SER A 67 16.26 10.43 -75.91
N TRP A 68 16.60 9.37 -76.65
CA TRP A 68 15.67 8.31 -77.05
C TRP A 68 15.58 7.15 -76.05
N TYR A 69 16.50 7.05 -75.09
CA TYR A 69 16.47 6.03 -74.03
C TYR A 69 16.92 6.59 -72.66
N ARG A 70 16.72 5.82 -71.60
CA ARG A 70 17.40 6.01 -70.31
C ARG A 70 17.68 4.65 -69.67
N VAL A 71 18.71 4.59 -68.84
CA VAL A 71 19.01 3.42 -68.01
C VAL A 71 18.78 3.77 -66.55
N GLN A 72 18.00 2.94 -65.85
CA GLN A 72 17.68 3.10 -64.44
C GLN A 72 18.09 1.80 -63.71
N PHE A 73 19.13 1.89 -62.90
CA PHE A 73 19.83 0.75 -62.29
C PHE A 73 20.38 -0.25 -63.34
N ASN A 74 19.66 -1.34 -63.61
CA ASN A 74 19.99 -2.33 -64.64
C ASN A 74 18.93 -2.43 -65.76
N LEU A 75 17.89 -1.59 -65.72
CA LEU A 75 16.79 -1.56 -66.68
C LEU A 75 17.04 -0.53 -67.79
N LEU A 76 16.88 -0.94 -69.05
CA LEU A 76 16.75 -0.03 -70.18
C LEU A 76 15.28 0.35 -70.39
N VAL A 77 15.04 1.65 -70.58
CA VAL A 77 13.71 2.21 -70.88
C VAL A 77 13.83 3.10 -72.12
N TRP A 78 13.09 2.76 -73.17
CA TRP A 78 12.93 3.62 -74.34
C TRP A 78 12.00 4.80 -74.02
N LYS A 79 12.34 5.99 -74.53
CA LYS A 79 11.56 7.24 -74.38
C LYS A 79 10.77 7.58 -75.66
N VAL A 80 11.08 6.91 -76.76
CA VAL A 80 10.40 7.00 -78.06
C VAL A 80 9.63 5.72 -78.33
N ASP A 81 8.68 5.76 -79.25
CA ASP A 81 7.96 4.57 -79.70
C ASP A 81 8.93 3.58 -80.38
N THR A 82 8.99 2.36 -79.87
CA THR A 82 9.88 1.32 -80.40
C THR A 82 9.50 0.84 -81.78
N ALA A 83 8.30 1.16 -82.29
CA ALA A 83 7.94 0.92 -83.68
C ALA A 83 8.80 1.74 -84.69
N GLN A 84 9.46 2.81 -84.25
CA GLN A 84 10.36 3.65 -85.07
C GLN A 84 11.82 3.17 -85.06
N LEU A 85 12.11 2.04 -84.40
CA LEU A 85 13.46 1.49 -84.22
C LEU A 85 13.58 0.17 -85.00
N GLN A 86 14.50 0.07 -85.97
CA GLN A 86 14.73 -1.18 -86.71
C GLN A 86 15.71 -2.09 -85.95
N PRO A 87 15.26 -3.23 -85.38
CA PRO A 87 16.16 -4.14 -84.68
C PRO A 87 16.97 -5.02 -85.66
N PRO A 88 18.12 -5.59 -85.24
CA PRO A 88 18.64 -5.63 -83.88
C PRO A 88 19.64 -4.51 -83.53
N PHE A 89 19.64 -4.14 -82.25
CA PHE A 89 20.59 -3.20 -81.66
C PHE A 89 21.68 -3.92 -80.87
N GLU A 90 22.86 -3.32 -80.85
CA GLU A 90 23.97 -3.71 -79.99
C GLU A 90 24.19 -2.66 -78.91
N LEU A 91 24.31 -3.11 -77.67
CA LEU A 91 24.58 -2.25 -76.53
C LEU A 91 25.93 -2.58 -75.92
N THR A 92 26.71 -1.55 -75.64
CA THR A 92 27.90 -1.62 -74.80
C THR A 92 27.74 -0.75 -73.57
N TYR A 93 28.07 -1.28 -72.39
CA TYR A 93 27.99 -0.56 -71.12
C TYR A 93 28.97 -1.10 -70.08
N ARG A 94 29.21 -0.35 -68.99
CA ARG A 94 29.93 -0.82 -67.81
C ARG A 94 29.00 -1.11 -66.63
N THR A 95 29.27 -2.19 -65.93
CA THR A 95 28.61 -2.53 -64.66
C THR A 95 29.46 -2.12 -63.44
N LEU A 96 28.84 -2.15 -62.26
CA LEU A 96 29.51 -1.93 -60.98
C LEU A 96 29.23 -3.14 -60.07
N PRO A 97 30.27 -3.79 -59.49
CA PRO A 97 30.12 -5.01 -58.70
C PRO A 97 29.63 -4.75 -57.26
N ALA A 98 28.70 -3.81 -57.09
CA ALA A 98 28.06 -3.51 -55.81
C ALA A 98 26.57 -3.17 -56.02
N SER A 99 25.70 -3.86 -55.29
CA SER A 99 24.25 -3.66 -55.38
C SER A 99 23.80 -2.51 -54.47
N LEU A 100 23.88 -1.27 -54.98
CA LEU A 100 23.44 -0.07 -54.27
C LEU A 100 21.93 -0.02 -53.98
N SER A 101 21.15 -0.94 -54.56
CA SER A 101 19.71 -1.12 -54.31
C SER A 101 19.38 -2.20 -53.28
N GLN A 102 20.36 -2.93 -52.75
CA GLN A 102 20.13 -4.04 -51.82
C GLN A 102 19.97 -3.52 -50.38
N SER A 103 18.72 -3.43 -49.90
CA SER A 103 18.45 -3.14 -48.48
C SER A 103 18.82 -4.35 -47.62
N TRP A 104 19.73 -4.18 -46.66
CA TRP A 104 20.00 -5.17 -45.63
C TRP A 104 18.90 -5.11 -44.57
N GLN A 105 18.22 -6.23 -44.31
CA GLN A 105 17.13 -6.33 -43.33
C GLN A 105 17.35 -7.56 -42.45
N LEU A 106 17.27 -7.39 -41.12
CA LEU A 106 17.43 -8.50 -40.16
C LEU A 106 16.19 -9.41 -40.08
N LEU A 107 15.03 -8.90 -40.49
CA LEU A 107 13.77 -9.65 -40.62
C LEU A 107 13.07 -9.27 -41.92
N ASP A 108 12.58 -10.28 -42.63
CA ASP A 108 11.81 -10.14 -43.85
C ASP A 108 10.38 -9.66 -43.56
N THR A 109 10.19 -8.33 -43.63
CA THR A 109 8.90 -7.68 -43.40
C THR A 109 7.82 -8.05 -44.42
N SER A 110 8.15 -8.72 -45.54
CA SER A 110 7.13 -9.21 -46.47
C SER A 110 6.28 -10.34 -45.86
N ARG A 111 6.83 -11.10 -44.90
CA ARG A 111 6.12 -12.15 -44.16
C ARG A 111 5.10 -11.63 -43.13
N LEU A 112 5.11 -10.32 -42.85
CA LEU A 112 4.12 -9.66 -41.98
C LEU A 112 2.88 -9.17 -42.73
N ARG A 113 2.72 -9.49 -44.03
CA ARG A 113 1.56 -9.10 -44.82
C ARG A 113 0.36 -10.03 -44.60
N GLN A 114 -0.45 -9.72 -43.59
CA GLN A 114 -1.90 -9.80 -43.80
C GLN A 114 -2.31 -8.75 -44.85
N PRO A 115 -3.35 -9.01 -45.68
CA PRO A 115 -3.70 -8.11 -46.77
C PRO A 115 -4.15 -6.73 -46.26
N SER A 116 -3.38 -5.70 -46.58
CA SER A 116 -3.65 -4.32 -46.17
C SER A 116 -4.83 -3.73 -46.93
N ILE A 117 -5.90 -3.40 -46.20
CA ILE A 117 -7.07 -2.67 -46.70
C ILE A 117 -6.72 -1.19 -46.90
N LEU A 118 -5.87 -0.88 -47.88
CA LEU A 118 -5.44 0.48 -48.24
C LEU A 118 -5.27 0.67 -49.76
N GLY A 119 -6.29 0.26 -50.52
CA GLY A 119 -6.60 0.91 -51.79
C GLY A 119 -7.22 2.28 -51.52
N GLY A 120 -6.81 3.31 -52.26
CA GLY A 120 -7.04 4.71 -51.90
C GLY A 120 -8.51 5.16 -51.88
N THR A 121 -9.19 5.02 -50.74
CA THR A 121 -10.31 5.88 -50.41
C THR A 121 -9.78 7.24 -49.95
N ARG A 122 -10.31 8.32 -50.53
CA ARG A 122 -10.28 9.62 -49.84
C ARG A 122 -10.92 9.38 -48.47
N ILE A 123 -10.15 9.53 -47.39
CA ILE A 123 -10.71 9.60 -46.04
C ILE A 123 -11.47 10.93 -45.95
N ALA A 124 -12.71 10.92 -46.43
CA ALA A 124 -13.72 11.83 -45.94
C ALA A 124 -13.72 11.64 -44.43
N ILE A 125 -13.33 12.68 -43.68
CA ILE A 125 -13.42 12.70 -42.23
C ILE A 125 -14.92 12.76 -41.90
N ARG A 126 -15.59 11.60 -41.96
CA ARG A 126 -16.90 11.43 -41.35
C ARG A 126 -16.68 11.63 -39.85
N ASN A 127 -17.33 12.65 -39.32
CA ASN A 127 -17.38 12.85 -37.89
C ASN A 127 -17.97 11.59 -37.24
N GLU A 128 -17.29 11.13 -36.20
CA GLU A 128 -17.88 10.41 -35.07
C GLU A 128 -18.47 9.02 -35.36
N ALA A 129 -17.58 8.03 -35.43
CA ALA A 129 -17.81 6.76 -34.76
C ALA A 129 -16.78 6.61 -33.63
N ALA A 130 -17.22 6.22 -32.43
CA ALA A 130 -16.30 5.75 -31.40
C ALA A 130 -15.68 4.41 -31.85
N LEU A 131 -14.53 4.03 -31.26
CA LEU A 131 -13.87 2.75 -31.56
C LEU A 131 -14.79 1.52 -31.31
N ILE A 132 -15.84 1.72 -30.51
CA ILE A 132 -16.85 0.76 -30.11
C ILE A 132 -18.19 1.50 -30.08
N ASP A 133 -19.16 1.19 -30.95
CA ASP A 133 -20.51 1.79 -30.89
C ASP A 133 -21.52 0.89 -30.16
N PHE A 134 -21.42 0.86 -28.84
CA PHE A 134 -22.52 0.41 -28.00
C PHE A 134 -23.52 1.57 -27.83
N ARG A 135 -24.74 1.42 -28.34
CA ARG A 135 -25.75 2.49 -28.36
C ARG A 135 -26.38 2.81 -27.00
N GLN A 136 -26.33 1.87 -26.04
CA GLN A 136 -26.93 1.99 -24.69
C GLN A 136 -25.97 1.68 -23.54
N LEU A 137 -24.66 1.58 -23.81
CA LEU A 137 -23.63 1.39 -22.77
C LEU A 137 -22.80 2.67 -22.62
N ASN A 138 -22.74 3.16 -21.39
CA ASN A 138 -21.72 4.11 -20.96
C ASN A 138 -20.42 3.34 -20.69
N TYR A 139 -19.29 3.93 -21.06
CA TYR A 139 -17.97 3.39 -20.73
C TYR A 139 -17.00 4.52 -20.40
N SER A 140 -16.11 4.25 -19.45
CA SER A 140 -15.06 5.16 -19.01
C SER A 140 -13.81 4.36 -18.65
N GLY A 141 -12.65 4.72 -19.19
CA GLY A 141 -11.43 3.97 -18.93
C GLY A 141 -10.18 4.55 -19.58
N ASN A 142 -9.04 3.94 -19.30
CA ASN A 142 -7.81 4.13 -20.02
C ASN A 142 -7.16 2.77 -20.35
N PHE A 143 -6.30 2.76 -21.36
CA PHE A 143 -5.32 1.69 -21.53
C PHE A 143 -3.99 2.30 -21.96
N SER A 144 -2.88 1.66 -21.61
CA SER A 144 -1.58 1.96 -22.20
C SER A 144 -0.75 0.70 -22.43
N ARG A 145 0.06 0.73 -23.48
CA ARG A 145 1.07 -0.28 -23.81
C ARG A 145 2.30 0.47 -24.28
N GLY A 146 3.45 0.22 -23.66
CA GLY A 146 4.69 0.87 -24.02
C GLY A 146 5.89 -0.07 -23.96
N ILE A 147 6.86 0.19 -24.81
CA ILE A 147 8.10 -0.56 -24.94
C ILE A 147 9.25 0.40 -24.71
N SER A 148 10.24 0.02 -23.90
CA SER A 148 11.51 0.73 -23.76
C SER A 148 12.68 -0.18 -24.11
N LEU A 149 13.69 0.40 -24.75
CA LEU A 149 14.92 -0.27 -25.19
C LEU A 149 16.10 0.70 -25.08
N GLY A 150 17.28 0.20 -24.73
CA GLY A 150 18.48 1.03 -24.70
C GLY A 150 19.76 0.26 -24.97
N ASN A 151 20.89 0.96 -25.06
CA ASN A 151 22.20 0.31 -25.22
C ASN A 151 22.82 -0.16 -23.89
N ARG A 152 22.11 0.02 -22.76
CA ARG A 152 22.45 -0.48 -21.42
C ARG A 152 21.25 -1.08 -20.67
N GLN A 153 20.13 -1.28 -21.36
CA GLN A 153 18.87 -1.78 -20.81
C GLN A 153 18.19 -2.68 -21.86
N ASP A 154 17.74 -3.86 -21.45
CA ASP A 154 17.01 -4.81 -22.28
C ASP A 154 15.61 -4.31 -22.68
N LEU A 155 14.91 -5.07 -23.53
CA LEU A 155 13.57 -4.73 -24.01
C LEU A 155 12.53 -4.90 -22.88
N VAL A 156 12.08 -3.80 -22.28
CA VAL A 156 11.06 -3.80 -21.21
C VAL A 156 9.70 -3.42 -21.78
N LEU A 157 8.66 -4.20 -21.45
CA LEU A 157 7.26 -3.97 -21.85
C LEU A 157 6.44 -3.49 -20.63
N ASN A 158 5.91 -2.27 -20.71
CA ASN A 158 5.03 -1.68 -19.72
C ASN A 158 3.57 -1.71 -20.20
N SER A 159 2.65 -2.06 -19.31
CA SER A 159 1.24 -2.28 -19.61
C SER A 159 0.37 -1.70 -18.51
N SER A 160 -0.71 -1.00 -18.88
CA SER A 160 -1.81 -0.68 -17.95
C SER A 160 -3.16 -0.79 -18.67
N PHE A 161 -4.20 -1.19 -17.94
CA PHE A 161 -5.57 -1.26 -18.46
C PHE A 161 -6.56 -0.98 -17.34
N ASN A 162 -7.50 -0.06 -17.57
CA ASN A 162 -8.56 0.26 -16.62
C ASN A 162 -9.82 0.60 -17.41
N LEU A 163 -10.86 -0.25 -17.34
CA LEU A 163 -12.11 -0.06 -18.06
C LEU A 163 -13.30 -0.26 -17.13
N GLN A 164 -14.20 0.73 -17.10
CA GLN A 164 -15.51 0.64 -16.48
C GLN A 164 -16.60 0.73 -17.56
N LEU A 165 -17.64 -0.09 -17.43
CA LEU A 165 -18.75 -0.22 -18.38
C LEU A 165 -20.06 -0.34 -17.59
N ALA A 166 -21.09 0.43 -17.98
CA ALA A 166 -22.42 0.34 -17.37
C ALA A 166 -23.53 0.71 -18.37
N GLY A 167 -24.61 -0.07 -18.41
CA GLY A 167 -25.78 0.24 -19.24
C GLY A 167 -26.67 -0.97 -19.54
N ASP A 168 -27.48 -0.87 -20.59
CA ASP A 168 -28.34 -1.97 -21.07
C ASP A 168 -27.69 -2.67 -22.29
N LEU A 169 -27.69 -4.01 -22.27
CA LEU A 169 -27.21 -4.87 -23.36
C LEU A 169 -28.33 -5.24 -24.35
N GLY A 170 -29.59 -4.92 -24.04
CA GLY A 170 -30.79 -5.38 -24.75
C GLY A 170 -31.62 -6.34 -23.90
N ASP A 171 -32.90 -6.49 -24.27
CA ASP A 171 -33.89 -7.36 -23.62
C ASP A 171 -34.01 -7.19 -22.08
N GLY A 172 -33.70 -5.99 -21.58
CA GLY A 172 -33.70 -5.64 -20.15
C GLY A 172 -32.57 -6.29 -19.36
N VAL A 173 -31.43 -6.57 -20.00
CA VAL A 173 -30.21 -7.09 -19.36
C VAL A 173 -29.26 -5.92 -19.10
N GLN A 174 -29.15 -5.53 -17.85
CA GLN A 174 -28.22 -4.48 -17.43
C GLN A 174 -26.85 -5.06 -17.11
N ILE A 175 -25.78 -4.42 -17.59
CA ILE A 175 -24.40 -4.74 -17.27
C ILE A 175 -23.76 -3.65 -16.40
N LEU A 176 -22.92 -4.08 -15.48
CA LEU A 176 -21.95 -3.26 -14.75
C LEU A 176 -20.63 -4.03 -14.69
N ALA A 177 -19.55 -3.48 -15.23
CA ALA A 177 -18.25 -4.12 -15.18
C ALA A 177 -17.14 -3.13 -14.84
N ALA A 178 -16.11 -3.61 -14.17
CA ALA A 178 -14.83 -2.94 -13.98
C ALA A 178 -13.71 -3.95 -14.22
N ILE A 179 -12.70 -3.56 -15.00
CA ILE A 179 -11.53 -4.39 -15.32
C ILE A 179 -10.31 -3.51 -15.14
N SER A 180 -9.49 -3.79 -14.12
CA SER A 180 -8.24 -3.09 -13.86
C SER A 180 -7.05 -4.07 -13.84
N ASP A 181 -5.96 -3.64 -14.46
CA ASP A 181 -4.64 -4.25 -14.52
C ASP A 181 -3.65 -3.06 -14.49
N GLU A 182 -3.28 -2.62 -13.29
CA GLU A 182 -2.45 -1.43 -13.08
C GLU A 182 -1.20 -1.73 -12.25
N SER A 183 -0.06 -1.90 -12.93
CA SER A 183 1.25 -1.98 -12.29
C SER A 183 1.61 -0.65 -11.60
N ILE A 184 1.38 -0.55 -10.29
CA ILE A 184 1.68 0.63 -9.49
C ILE A 184 3.22 0.90 -9.52
N PRO A 185 3.67 2.13 -9.81
CA PRO A 185 5.10 2.46 -9.79
C PRO A 185 5.73 2.23 -8.41
N LEU A 186 6.90 1.55 -8.39
CA LEU A 186 7.66 1.29 -7.17
C LEU A 186 8.11 2.61 -6.52
N GLN A 187 7.82 2.79 -5.23
CA GLN A 187 8.19 4.01 -4.49
C GLN A 187 9.61 3.90 -3.90
N PRO A 188 10.47 4.93 -4.03
CA PRO A 188 11.83 4.93 -3.46
C PRO A 188 11.90 4.73 -1.94
N GLU A 189 10.86 5.13 -1.21
CA GLU A 189 10.85 5.15 0.26
C GLU A 189 10.62 3.76 0.91
N GLY A 190 10.64 2.67 0.13
CA GLY A 190 10.77 1.30 0.65
C GLY A 190 9.48 0.57 0.97
N ASN A 191 8.30 1.15 0.71
CA ASN A 191 7.02 0.44 0.77
C ASN A 191 6.77 -0.35 -0.53
N THR A 192 7.63 -1.33 -0.82
CA THR A 192 7.58 -2.20 -2.00
C THR A 192 6.69 -3.43 -1.77
N VAL A 193 5.40 -3.21 -1.57
CA VAL A 193 4.37 -4.27 -1.59
C VAL A 193 3.30 -3.92 -2.61
N GLN A 194 3.11 -4.83 -3.57
CA GLN A 194 2.24 -4.63 -4.73
C GLN A 194 0.76 -4.71 -4.32
N LEU A 195 -0.01 -3.65 -4.58
CA LEU A 195 -1.43 -3.60 -4.18
C LEU A 195 -2.36 -4.32 -5.19
N GLN A 196 -2.33 -5.65 -5.17
CA GLN A 196 -3.32 -6.49 -5.90
C GLN A 196 -4.79 -6.25 -5.47
N GLU A 197 -5.02 -5.44 -4.43
CA GLU A 197 -6.36 -5.05 -3.97
C GLU A 197 -6.97 -3.84 -4.69
N LEU A 198 -6.19 -3.08 -5.46
CA LEU A 198 -6.73 -2.04 -6.34
C LEU A 198 -7.20 -2.60 -7.68
N ASP A 199 -6.59 -3.71 -8.13
CA ASP A 199 -7.08 -4.47 -9.27
C ASP A 199 -8.39 -5.18 -8.93
N ARG A 200 -9.48 -4.59 -9.41
CA ARG A 200 -10.83 -5.17 -9.38
C ARG A 200 -11.23 -5.54 -10.80
N VAL A 201 -11.46 -6.83 -11.03
CA VAL A 201 -11.90 -7.38 -12.31
C VAL A 201 -13.22 -8.11 -12.10
N PHE A 202 -14.34 -7.47 -12.40
CA PHE A 202 -15.67 -8.07 -12.31
C PHE A 202 -16.61 -7.66 -13.46
N VAL A 203 -17.56 -8.54 -13.75
CA VAL A 203 -18.68 -8.32 -14.67
C VAL A 203 -19.96 -8.77 -13.96
N GLN A 204 -20.88 -7.83 -13.74
CA GLN A 204 -22.20 -8.07 -13.18
C GLN A 204 -23.27 -7.90 -14.26
N LEU A 205 -24.10 -8.92 -14.43
CA LEU A 205 -25.29 -8.94 -15.29
C LEU A 205 -26.55 -8.99 -14.40
N ARG A 206 -27.55 -8.17 -14.70
CA ARG A 206 -28.83 -8.15 -13.99
C ARG A 206 -30.00 -8.15 -14.97
N LYS A 207 -30.94 -9.09 -14.79
CA LYS A 207 -32.21 -9.15 -15.54
C LYS A 207 -33.36 -9.33 -14.55
N LYS A 208 -34.21 -8.31 -14.40
CA LYS A 208 -35.28 -8.25 -13.37
C LYS A 208 -34.70 -8.57 -11.98
N ASP A 209 -35.25 -9.60 -11.32
CA ASP A 209 -34.85 -10.07 -9.99
C ASP A 209 -33.72 -11.12 -10.00
N THR A 210 -33.04 -11.32 -11.13
CA THR A 210 -31.89 -12.22 -11.28
C THR A 210 -30.60 -11.43 -11.50
N GLN A 211 -29.54 -11.80 -10.78
CA GLN A 211 -28.21 -11.22 -10.85
C GLN A 211 -27.16 -12.33 -10.98
N LEU A 212 -26.18 -12.13 -11.85
CA LEU A 212 -24.99 -12.95 -11.99
C LEU A 212 -23.77 -12.02 -11.96
N THR A 213 -22.84 -12.22 -11.03
CA THR A 213 -21.57 -11.50 -10.97
C THR A 213 -20.43 -12.51 -11.16
N ALA A 214 -19.54 -12.26 -12.11
CA ALA A 214 -18.33 -13.04 -12.37
C ALA A 214 -17.08 -12.17 -12.20
N GLY A 215 -15.95 -12.79 -11.85
CA GLY A 215 -14.74 -12.09 -11.42
C GLY A 215 -14.78 -11.81 -9.91
N ASP A 216 -14.37 -10.61 -9.50
CA ASP A 216 -14.21 -10.23 -8.09
C ASP A 216 -15.53 -9.80 -7.44
N TYR A 217 -15.83 -10.36 -6.27
CA TYR A 217 -17.01 -9.99 -5.49
C TYR A 217 -16.83 -10.22 -3.98
N GLU A 218 -17.73 -9.62 -3.21
CA GLU A 218 -17.80 -9.76 -1.76
C GLU A 218 -18.98 -10.67 -1.40
N LEU A 219 -18.71 -11.79 -0.73
CA LEU A 219 -19.74 -12.70 -0.23
C LEU A 219 -19.99 -12.42 1.26
N ASN A 220 -21.18 -11.89 1.52
CA ASN A 220 -21.65 -11.58 2.88
C ASN A 220 -22.31 -12.82 3.50
N ARG A 221 -22.26 -12.94 4.84
CA ARG A 221 -23.00 -13.96 5.58
C ARG A 221 -24.49 -14.00 5.19
N PRO A 222 -25.13 -15.19 5.18
CA PRO A 222 -26.57 -15.28 5.21
C PRO A 222 -27.11 -14.76 6.55
N ASP A 223 -28.41 -14.49 6.59
CA ASP A 223 -29.10 -14.17 7.85
C ASP A 223 -29.45 -15.48 8.60
N SER A 224 -28.42 -16.05 9.22
CA SER A 224 -28.40 -17.29 10.01
C SER A 224 -27.74 -17.01 11.37
N TYR A 225 -28.02 -17.84 12.38
CA TYR A 225 -27.48 -17.68 13.74
C TYR A 225 -26.02 -18.15 13.85
N PHE A 226 -25.72 -19.35 13.35
CA PHE A 226 -24.38 -19.95 13.41
C PHE A 226 -23.49 -19.62 12.21
N MET A 227 -24.07 -19.45 11.01
CA MET A 227 -23.28 -19.22 9.78
C MET A 227 -22.90 -17.74 9.62
N ASN A 228 -21.78 -17.35 10.22
CA ASN A 228 -21.19 -16.01 10.13
C ASN A 228 -19.86 -16.03 9.37
N TYR A 229 -19.75 -15.26 8.29
CA TYR A 229 -18.52 -15.02 7.54
C TYR A 229 -18.62 -13.71 6.73
N TYR A 230 -17.49 -13.22 6.21
CA TYR A 230 -17.42 -12.20 5.17
C TYR A 230 -16.16 -12.48 4.36
N LYS A 231 -16.31 -12.65 3.05
CA LYS A 231 -15.25 -13.16 2.16
C LYS A 231 -15.06 -12.25 0.95
N LYS A 232 -13.81 -11.90 0.64
CA LYS A 232 -13.43 -11.36 -0.69
C LYS A 232 -13.04 -12.52 -1.61
N LEU A 233 -13.73 -12.63 -2.74
CA LEU A 233 -13.69 -13.80 -3.63
C LEU A 233 -13.43 -13.42 -5.08
N GLN A 234 -12.85 -14.36 -5.82
CA GLN A 234 -12.74 -14.29 -7.28
C GLN A 234 -13.36 -15.56 -7.89
N GLY A 235 -14.44 -15.42 -8.67
CA GLY A 235 -15.19 -16.56 -9.19
C GLY A 235 -16.50 -16.16 -9.85
N ALA A 236 -17.59 -16.86 -9.54
CA ALA A 236 -18.93 -16.51 -9.97
C ALA A 236 -19.97 -16.66 -8.85
N THR A 237 -20.86 -15.68 -8.73
CA THR A 237 -22.01 -15.70 -7.82
C THR A 237 -23.30 -15.39 -8.56
N TYR A 238 -24.31 -16.21 -8.32
CA TYR A 238 -25.65 -16.14 -8.86
C TYR A 238 -26.63 -15.86 -7.72
N GLY A 239 -27.54 -14.92 -7.93
CA GLY A 239 -28.62 -14.58 -7.01
C GLY A 239 -29.93 -14.40 -7.74
N GLN A 240 -31.00 -14.99 -7.23
CA GLN A 240 -32.34 -14.89 -7.81
C GLN A 240 -33.37 -14.64 -6.72
N LYS A 241 -34.30 -13.71 -6.96
CA LYS A 241 -35.54 -13.60 -6.19
C LYS A 241 -36.71 -13.94 -7.11
N ALA A 242 -37.57 -14.85 -6.68
CA ALA A 242 -38.76 -15.29 -7.43
C ALA A 242 -40.00 -15.20 -6.55
N LYS A 243 -41.11 -14.71 -7.11
CA LYS A 243 -42.41 -14.76 -6.43
C LYS A 243 -43.01 -16.14 -6.65
N LEU A 244 -43.24 -16.89 -5.57
CA LEU A 244 -43.93 -18.18 -5.60
C LEU A 244 -45.39 -17.97 -5.18
N GLY A 245 -46.30 -18.05 -6.16
CA GLY A 245 -47.71 -17.73 -5.97
C GLY A 245 -47.95 -16.28 -5.53
N ALA A 246 -49.12 -16.03 -4.93
CA ALA A 246 -49.57 -14.67 -4.60
C ALA A 246 -48.92 -14.05 -3.33
N LYS A 247 -48.24 -14.86 -2.49
CA LYS A 247 -47.77 -14.43 -1.15
C LYS A 247 -46.39 -14.96 -0.74
N GLY A 248 -45.72 -15.78 -1.57
CA GLY A 248 -44.41 -16.33 -1.29
C GLY A 248 -43.29 -15.64 -2.08
N MET A 249 -42.12 -15.52 -1.47
CA MET A 249 -40.87 -15.09 -2.10
C MET A 249 -39.81 -16.14 -1.83
N LEU A 250 -39.28 -16.72 -2.91
CA LEU A 250 -38.11 -17.58 -2.90
C LEU A 250 -36.89 -16.72 -3.22
N GLN A 251 -35.80 -16.90 -2.47
CA GLN A 251 -34.50 -16.29 -2.72
C GLN A 251 -33.46 -17.40 -2.79
N ASN A 252 -32.78 -17.51 -3.93
CA ASN A 252 -31.75 -18.51 -4.17
C ASN A 252 -30.42 -17.79 -4.37
N SER A 253 -29.34 -18.31 -3.80
CA SER A 253 -27.96 -17.90 -4.06
C SER A 253 -27.06 -19.11 -4.27
N ALA A 254 -26.10 -18.99 -5.18
CA ALA A 254 -25.06 -19.99 -5.43
C ALA A 254 -23.77 -19.28 -5.82
N SER A 255 -22.65 -19.67 -5.23
CA SER A 255 -21.36 -18.98 -5.31
C SER A 255 -20.25 -20.02 -5.39
N VAL A 256 -19.38 -19.92 -6.40
CA VAL A 256 -18.21 -20.79 -6.61
C VAL A 256 -17.01 -19.90 -6.94
N ALA A 257 -15.97 -19.96 -6.13
CA ALA A 257 -14.82 -19.05 -6.24
C ALA A 257 -13.52 -19.61 -5.66
N VAL A 258 -12.44 -18.87 -5.90
CA VAL A 258 -11.22 -18.91 -5.10
C VAL A 258 -11.31 -17.82 -4.03
N SER A 259 -10.96 -18.18 -2.80
CA SER A 259 -10.90 -17.31 -1.62
C SER A 259 -9.58 -16.56 -1.60
N ARG A 260 -9.62 -15.23 -1.52
CA ARG A 260 -8.39 -14.40 -1.53
C ARG A 260 -7.67 -14.36 -0.17
N GLY A 261 -8.22 -14.97 0.89
CA GLY A 261 -7.61 -14.89 2.22
C GLY A 261 -8.12 -15.89 3.26
N LYS A 262 -7.50 -15.82 4.44
CA LYS A 262 -7.81 -16.61 5.63
C LYS A 262 -8.29 -15.70 6.74
N PHE A 263 -9.29 -16.14 7.51
CA PHE A 263 -9.74 -15.42 8.70
C PHE A 263 -8.73 -15.55 9.85
N SER A 264 -8.49 -14.45 10.57
CA SER A 264 -7.73 -14.44 11.82
C SER A 264 -8.41 -13.54 12.86
N ARG A 265 -8.26 -13.89 14.14
CA ARG A 265 -8.72 -13.09 15.28
C ARG A 265 -7.59 -12.92 16.27
N ASN A 266 -7.12 -11.69 16.40
CA ASN A 266 -6.06 -11.31 17.34
C ASN A 266 -6.69 -10.66 18.59
N ILE A 267 -6.20 -11.03 19.76
CA ILE A 267 -6.46 -10.31 21.02
C ILE A 267 -5.16 -9.59 21.35
N ILE A 268 -5.19 -8.26 21.37
CA ILE A 268 -4.00 -7.42 21.54
C ILE A 268 -3.92 -7.00 23.00
N THR A 269 -2.77 -7.23 23.63
CA THR A 269 -2.46 -6.76 24.98
C THR A 269 -1.74 -5.41 24.91
N PRO A 270 -2.40 -4.28 25.25
CA PRO A 270 -1.82 -2.96 25.12
C PRO A 270 -0.82 -2.60 26.24
N GLY A 271 0.10 -1.71 25.92
CA GLY A 271 0.93 -0.99 26.91
C GLY A 271 0.26 0.32 27.34
N GLU A 272 0.57 0.82 28.54
CA GLU A 272 -0.02 2.06 29.05
C GLU A 272 0.33 3.25 28.14
N GLY A 273 -0.70 3.96 27.67
CA GLY A 273 -0.57 5.12 26.78
C GLY A 273 -0.24 4.81 25.33
N ASN A 274 0.03 3.55 24.96
CA ASN A 274 0.54 3.21 23.63
C ASN A 274 -0.60 3.18 22.58
N GLN A 275 -0.64 4.15 21.67
CA GLN A 275 -1.64 4.18 20.59
C GLN A 275 -1.33 3.22 19.42
N GLY A 276 -0.18 2.53 19.44
CA GLY A 276 0.28 1.66 18.36
C GLY A 276 1.46 2.26 17.56
N PRO A 277 1.82 1.69 16.40
CA PRO A 277 1.14 0.59 15.72
C PRO A 277 1.26 -0.75 16.45
N TYR A 278 0.18 -1.52 16.48
CA TYR A 278 0.14 -2.89 16.98
C TYR A 278 0.16 -3.87 15.81
N LYS A 279 1.06 -4.86 15.87
CA LYS A 279 1.22 -5.89 14.84
C LYS A 279 0.10 -6.92 14.91
N LEU A 280 -0.53 -7.19 13.76
CA LEU A 280 -1.47 -8.29 13.55
C LEU A 280 -0.72 -9.52 13.02
N ARG A 281 -1.17 -10.72 13.41
CA ARG A 281 -0.54 -12.00 13.07
C ARG A 281 -1.54 -13.04 12.56
N GLY A 282 -1.07 -13.95 11.71
CA GLY A 282 -1.86 -15.10 11.27
C GLY A 282 -2.03 -16.15 12.37
N PRO A 283 -2.90 -17.16 12.18
CA PRO A 283 -3.20 -18.19 13.17
C PRO A 283 -2.00 -19.09 13.53
N ASN A 284 -1.04 -19.25 12.62
CA ASN A 284 0.21 -19.97 12.86
C ASN A 284 1.35 -19.01 13.30
N ASN A 285 1.01 -17.86 13.88
CA ASN A 285 1.93 -16.78 14.27
C ASN A 285 2.69 -16.15 13.08
N GLU A 286 2.12 -16.23 11.86
CA GLU A 286 2.69 -15.58 10.67
C GLU A 286 2.78 -14.06 10.87
N ARG A 287 3.97 -13.48 10.70
CA ARG A 287 4.23 -12.05 10.96
C ARG A 287 4.12 -11.17 9.71
N PHE A 288 4.39 -11.75 8.54
CA PHE A 288 4.34 -11.07 7.26
C PHE A 288 3.02 -11.42 6.57
N ILE A 289 1.96 -10.74 7.00
CA ILE A 289 0.61 -10.90 6.46
C ILE A 289 0.16 -9.59 5.82
N ILE A 290 -0.53 -9.71 4.69
CA ILE A 290 -1.21 -8.58 4.04
C ILE A 290 -2.69 -8.66 4.43
N VAL A 291 -3.16 -7.71 5.23
CA VAL A 291 -4.55 -7.71 5.73
C VAL A 291 -5.49 -7.21 4.65
N LEU A 292 -6.53 -7.98 4.34
CA LEU A 292 -7.47 -7.67 3.26
C LEU A 292 -8.33 -6.45 3.62
N SER A 293 -8.23 -5.39 2.81
CA SER A 293 -8.78 -4.07 3.16
C SER A 293 -10.30 -4.04 3.40
N GLY A 294 -10.75 -3.59 4.57
CA GLY A 294 -12.18 -3.53 4.92
C GLY A 294 -12.79 -4.87 5.37
N THR A 295 -11.99 -5.93 5.45
CA THR A 295 -12.42 -7.16 6.16
C THR A 295 -12.32 -7.00 7.67
N GLU A 296 -11.58 -6.00 8.16
CA GLU A 296 -11.28 -5.85 9.57
C GLU A 296 -12.46 -5.35 10.41
N LYS A 297 -12.54 -5.86 11.63
CA LYS A 297 -13.47 -5.44 12.68
C LYS A 297 -12.66 -5.29 13.97
N VAL A 298 -12.67 -4.09 14.51
CA VAL A 298 -11.94 -3.75 15.74
C VAL A 298 -12.95 -3.50 16.84
N TRP A 299 -12.75 -4.14 17.99
CA TRP A 299 -13.48 -3.84 19.21
C TRP A 299 -12.53 -3.32 20.28
N LEU A 300 -12.92 -2.22 20.91
CA LEU A 300 -12.29 -1.65 22.09
C LEU A 300 -13.27 -1.76 23.26
N ASN A 301 -12.93 -2.54 24.29
CA ASN A 301 -13.79 -2.79 25.46
C ASN A 301 -15.23 -3.21 25.08
N GLY A 302 -15.34 -4.13 24.11
CA GLY A 302 -16.61 -4.63 23.56
C GLY A 302 -17.33 -3.71 22.56
N GLN A 303 -16.89 -2.45 22.38
CA GLN A 303 -17.50 -1.52 21.44
C GLN A 303 -16.82 -1.60 20.07
N ARG A 304 -17.59 -1.70 18.97
CA ARG A 304 -17.04 -1.73 17.61
C ARG A 304 -16.56 -0.34 17.20
N MET A 305 -15.28 -0.23 16.87
CA MET A 305 -14.61 1.00 16.44
C MET A 305 -14.79 1.26 14.93
N GLN A 306 -14.59 2.50 14.49
CA GLN A 306 -14.65 2.91 13.09
C GLN A 306 -13.27 3.30 12.51
N ARG A 307 -12.93 2.75 11.34
CA ARG A 307 -11.68 3.04 10.63
C ARG A 307 -11.70 4.43 9.97
N GLY A 308 -10.72 5.27 10.30
CA GLY A 308 -10.44 6.52 9.61
C GLY A 308 -9.50 7.42 10.42
N GLN A 309 -8.70 8.25 9.74
CA GLN A 309 -7.75 9.17 10.39
C GLN A 309 -8.44 10.21 11.29
N ASP A 310 -9.69 10.55 10.97
CA ASP A 310 -10.54 11.42 11.80
C ASP A 310 -11.57 10.62 12.63
N LEU A 311 -11.45 9.29 12.68
CA LEU A 311 -12.31 8.37 13.42
C LEU A 311 -11.49 7.67 14.52
N ASP A 312 -11.70 6.38 14.79
CA ASP A 312 -11.23 5.74 16.03
C ASP A 312 -9.87 5.02 15.87
N TYR A 313 -9.59 4.48 14.69
CA TYR A 313 -8.32 3.82 14.36
C TYR A 313 -7.96 3.92 12.87
N ILE A 314 -6.70 3.66 12.55
CA ILE A 314 -6.16 3.48 11.20
C ILE A 314 -5.48 2.10 11.08
N VAL A 315 -5.37 1.59 9.86
CA VAL A 315 -4.73 0.30 9.55
C VAL A 315 -3.76 0.50 8.40
N ASP A 316 -2.55 -0.04 8.54
CA ASP A 316 -1.66 -0.30 7.41
C ASP A 316 -1.83 -1.77 7.00
N TYR A 317 -2.45 -1.96 5.84
CA TYR A 317 -2.79 -3.28 5.30
C TYR A 317 -1.57 -4.09 4.85
N ASN A 318 -0.56 -3.42 4.32
CA ASN A 318 0.67 -4.07 3.85
C ASN A 318 1.56 -4.50 5.02
N ARG A 319 1.55 -3.70 6.09
CA ARG A 319 2.30 -3.99 7.32
C ARG A 319 1.54 -4.92 8.26
N GLY A 320 0.22 -5.07 8.09
CA GLY A 320 -0.64 -5.75 9.05
C GLY A 320 -0.59 -5.06 10.41
N GLU A 321 -0.72 -3.74 10.44
CA GLU A 321 -0.56 -2.92 11.65
C GLU A 321 -1.81 -2.07 11.92
N ILE A 322 -2.18 -1.91 13.19
CA ILE A 322 -3.30 -1.05 13.64
C ILE A 322 -2.84 0.02 14.64
N SER A 323 -3.24 1.27 14.42
CA SER A 323 -3.00 2.39 15.35
C SER A 323 -4.30 3.10 15.71
N PHE A 324 -4.47 3.45 16.97
CA PHE A 324 -5.62 4.19 17.48
C PHE A 324 -5.40 5.70 17.38
N THR A 325 -6.46 6.48 17.23
CA THR A 325 -6.38 7.95 17.13
C THR A 325 -6.48 8.61 18.51
N SER A 326 -6.27 9.93 18.58
CA SER A 326 -6.44 10.72 19.82
C SER A 326 -7.85 10.69 20.43
N ARG A 327 -8.83 10.05 19.79
CA ARG A 327 -10.21 9.90 20.32
C ARG A 327 -10.32 8.90 21.47
N HIS A 328 -9.51 7.84 21.47
CA HIS A 328 -9.60 6.76 22.44
C HIS A 328 -8.23 6.45 23.00
N LEU A 329 -7.94 6.96 24.20
CA LEU A 329 -6.69 6.66 24.89
C LEU A 329 -6.59 5.16 25.18
N ILE A 330 -5.67 4.49 24.50
CA ILE A 330 -5.32 3.10 24.82
C ILE A 330 -4.46 3.04 26.08
N SER A 331 -4.88 2.19 27.01
CA SER A 331 -4.30 1.95 28.34
C SER A 331 -4.14 0.46 28.62
N ARG A 332 -3.38 0.07 29.65
CA ARG A 332 -3.08 -1.34 29.99
C ARG A 332 -4.33 -2.18 30.30
N GLU A 333 -5.42 -1.55 30.74
CA GLU A 333 -6.71 -2.20 30.98
C GLU A 333 -7.65 -2.28 29.76
N SER A 334 -7.23 -1.72 28.61
CA SER A 334 -8.03 -1.74 27.39
C SER A 334 -8.03 -3.13 26.75
N ARG A 335 -9.23 -3.67 26.47
CA ARG A 335 -9.42 -4.88 25.65
C ARG A 335 -9.45 -4.49 24.19
N ILE A 336 -8.51 -5.00 23.39
CA ILE A 336 -8.51 -4.82 21.94
C ILE A 336 -8.67 -6.18 21.28
N ILE A 337 -9.73 -6.35 20.49
CA ILE A 337 -9.98 -7.53 19.67
C ILE A 337 -10.00 -7.09 18.22
N VAL A 338 -9.24 -7.73 17.35
CA VAL A 338 -9.19 -7.46 15.92
C VAL A 338 -9.46 -8.74 15.15
N GLU A 339 -10.61 -8.80 14.49
CA GLU A 339 -10.93 -9.82 13.49
C GLU A 339 -10.65 -9.28 12.10
N PHE A 340 -10.06 -10.08 11.21
CA PHE A 340 -9.74 -9.66 9.84
C PHE A 340 -9.54 -10.88 8.94
N GLU A 341 -9.51 -10.68 7.62
CA GLU A 341 -8.91 -11.65 6.70
C GLU A 341 -7.54 -11.17 6.23
N TYR A 342 -6.63 -12.08 5.91
CA TYR A 342 -5.33 -11.77 5.32
C TYR A 342 -5.04 -12.66 4.11
N ALA A 343 -4.25 -12.17 3.16
CA ALA A 343 -3.85 -12.93 1.98
C ALA A 343 -2.98 -14.13 2.39
N ASP A 344 -3.43 -15.33 2.02
CA ASP A 344 -2.71 -16.58 2.25
C ASP A 344 -2.15 -17.06 0.90
N GLN A 345 -0.82 -17.08 0.77
CA GLN A 345 -0.15 -17.42 -0.48
C GLN A 345 0.19 -18.91 -0.59
N ASN A 346 0.08 -19.67 0.50
CA ASN A 346 0.59 -21.04 0.57
C ASN A 346 -0.25 -22.05 -0.22
N TYR A 347 -1.57 -21.85 -0.31
CA TYR A 347 -2.51 -22.78 -0.95
C TYR A 347 -3.60 -22.05 -1.74
N LEU A 348 -4.03 -22.66 -2.84
CA LEU A 348 -5.22 -22.22 -3.56
C LEU A 348 -6.47 -22.67 -2.80
N ARG A 349 -7.17 -21.72 -2.19
CA ARG A 349 -8.38 -21.99 -1.39
C ARG A 349 -9.64 -21.89 -2.25
N THR A 350 -10.29 -23.02 -2.52
CA THR A 350 -11.59 -23.06 -3.22
C THR A 350 -12.75 -22.90 -2.24
N LEU A 351 -13.78 -22.13 -2.63
CA LEU A 351 -14.97 -21.88 -1.85
C LEU A 351 -16.24 -22.13 -2.68
N VAL A 352 -17.19 -22.86 -2.09
CA VAL A 352 -18.55 -23.05 -2.58
C VAL A 352 -19.52 -22.63 -1.48
N ALA A 353 -20.49 -21.77 -1.81
CA ALA A 353 -21.57 -21.39 -0.91
C ALA A 353 -22.90 -21.38 -1.65
N ALA A 354 -23.96 -21.89 -1.03
CA ALA A 354 -25.30 -21.90 -1.59
C ALA A 354 -26.33 -21.60 -0.50
N GLY A 355 -27.40 -20.90 -0.86
CA GLY A 355 -28.48 -20.53 0.05
C GLY A 355 -29.83 -20.60 -0.64
N VAL A 356 -30.81 -21.20 0.03
CA VAL A 356 -32.22 -21.21 -0.39
C VAL A 356 -33.04 -20.69 0.77
N GLN A 357 -33.74 -19.58 0.57
CA GLN A 357 -34.64 -18.97 1.55
C GLN A 357 -36.04 -18.84 0.95
N TYR A 358 -37.03 -19.46 1.58
CA TYR A 358 -38.45 -19.27 1.28
C TYR A 358 -39.11 -18.41 2.35
N GLN A 359 -39.81 -17.35 1.96
CA GLN A 359 -40.41 -16.38 2.87
C GLN A 359 -41.83 -16.00 2.45
N THR A 360 -42.73 -15.96 3.42
CA THR A 360 -44.11 -15.47 3.31
C THR A 360 -44.33 -14.33 4.33
N SER A 361 -45.57 -13.90 4.52
CA SER A 361 -45.91 -12.92 5.57
C SER A 361 -45.79 -13.45 7.01
N THR A 362 -45.74 -14.78 7.23
CA THR A 362 -45.76 -15.39 8.58
C THR A 362 -44.72 -16.48 8.78
N LEU A 363 -44.02 -16.91 7.74
CA LEU A 363 -43.03 -17.99 7.79
C LEU A 363 -41.83 -17.63 6.92
N ARG A 364 -40.63 -17.86 7.45
CA ARG A 364 -39.36 -17.83 6.74
C ARG A 364 -38.61 -19.12 7.04
N THR A 365 -38.23 -19.87 6.01
CA THR A 365 -37.42 -21.08 6.12
C THR A 365 -36.18 -20.91 5.25
N TYR A 366 -35.02 -21.37 5.73
CA TYR A 366 -33.78 -21.29 4.97
C TYR A 366 -32.89 -22.53 5.15
N VAL A 367 -32.14 -22.84 4.11
CA VAL A 367 -31.05 -23.81 4.09
C VAL A 367 -29.83 -23.11 3.50
N ASN A 368 -28.70 -23.14 4.21
CA ASN A 368 -27.42 -22.62 3.72
C ASN A 368 -26.36 -23.72 3.74
N LEU A 369 -25.51 -23.75 2.73
CA LEU A 369 -24.33 -24.58 2.61
C LEU A 369 -23.12 -23.66 2.43
N TYR A 370 -22.03 -23.98 3.13
CA TYR A 370 -20.72 -23.38 2.98
C TYR A 370 -19.67 -24.48 2.96
N GLN A 371 -18.73 -24.42 2.02
CA GLN A 371 -17.56 -25.29 1.95
C GLN A 371 -16.37 -24.47 1.47
N GLU A 372 -15.27 -24.50 2.21
CA GLU A 372 -13.99 -23.87 1.88
C GLU A 372 -12.88 -24.89 2.10
N GLN A 373 -11.95 -25.03 1.15
CA GLN A 373 -10.88 -26.04 1.22
C GLN A 373 -9.61 -25.59 0.49
N ASP A 374 -8.47 -25.82 1.11
CA ASP A 374 -7.13 -25.60 0.56
C ASP A 374 -6.72 -26.72 -0.39
N SER A 375 -5.97 -26.39 -1.44
CA SER A 375 -5.35 -27.36 -2.34
C SER A 375 -4.34 -28.26 -1.62
N ARG A 376 -4.20 -29.52 -2.06
CA ARG A 376 -3.09 -30.42 -1.64
C ARG A 376 -1.78 -30.18 -2.43
N SER A 377 -1.78 -29.16 -3.27
CA SER A 377 -0.59 -28.59 -3.90
C SER A 377 -0.38 -27.20 -3.33
N SER A 378 0.85 -26.82 -3.03
CA SER A 378 1.16 -25.44 -2.66
C SER A 378 1.03 -24.50 -3.86
N THR A 379 0.86 -23.22 -3.54
CA THR A 379 1.02 -22.09 -4.46
C THR A 379 2.15 -21.19 -3.96
N GLY A 380 2.72 -20.36 -4.83
CA GLY A 380 3.77 -19.42 -4.45
C GLY A 380 5.12 -20.10 -4.15
N GLY A 381 5.85 -19.55 -3.16
CA GLY A 381 7.25 -19.89 -2.89
C GLY A 381 7.51 -21.09 -1.99
N LEU A 382 6.47 -21.75 -1.46
CA LEU A 382 6.64 -22.95 -0.62
C LEU A 382 6.63 -24.21 -1.51
N SER A 383 7.78 -24.83 -1.76
CA SER A 383 7.84 -26.12 -2.47
C SER A 383 7.58 -27.27 -1.48
N ILE A 384 6.44 -27.96 -1.60
CA ILE A 384 6.16 -29.16 -0.80
C ILE A 384 6.81 -30.37 -1.48
N GLY A 385 8.05 -30.67 -1.09
CA GLY A 385 8.76 -31.88 -1.45
C GLY A 385 8.25 -33.11 -0.69
N GLU A 386 9.01 -34.20 -0.71
CA GLU A 386 8.65 -35.42 0.02
C GLU A 386 8.83 -35.25 1.54
N VAL A 387 9.91 -34.58 1.97
CA VAL A 387 10.20 -34.30 3.38
C VAL A 387 9.15 -33.39 4.02
N GLU A 388 8.77 -32.31 3.33
CA GLU A 388 7.71 -31.40 3.82
C GLU A 388 6.35 -32.09 3.86
N ARG A 389 6.08 -33.00 2.90
CA ARG A 389 4.84 -33.78 2.88
C ARG A 389 4.79 -34.80 4.01
N GLU A 390 5.89 -35.49 4.30
CA GLU A 390 6.00 -36.41 5.43
C GLU A 390 5.83 -35.66 6.76
N ALA A 391 6.49 -34.51 6.93
CA ALA A 391 6.30 -33.65 8.10
C ALA A 391 4.83 -33.22 8.26
N LEU A 392 4.16 -32.82 7.17
CA LEU A 392 2.72 -32.52 7.18
C LEU A 392 1.85 -33.74 7.51
N GLN A 393 2.20 -34.94 7.04
CA GLN A 393 1.45 -36.17 7.36
C GLN A 393 1.59 -36.56 8.84
N LEU A 394 2.81 -36.47 9.40
CA LEU A 394 3.11 -36.82 10.78
C LEU A 394 2.65 -35.78 11.81
N ALA A 395 2.39 -34.53 11.39
CA ALA A 395 1.96 -33.47 12.29
C ALA A 395 0.59 -33.69 12.95
N GLY A 396 -0.30 -34.48 12.32
CA GLY A 396 -1.69 -34.60 12.78
C GLY A 396 -2.41 -33.26 12.73
N ASP A 397 -3.25 -33.00 13.72
CA ASP A 397 -4.01 -31.74 13.86
C ASP A 397 -3.24 -30.60 14.57
N ASP A 398 -1.95 -30.82 14.86
CA ASP A 398 -1.06 -29.92 15.60
C ASP A 398 -0.08 -29.16 14.67
N PRO A 399 -0.32 -27.88 14.37
CA PRO A 399 0.56 -27.10 13.51
C PRO A 399 1.96 -26.85 14.11
N ALA A 400 2.17 -27.06 15.42
CA ALA A 400 3.51 -26.94 16.01
C ALA A 400 4.45 -28.09 15.61
N LYS A 401 3.89 -29.23 15.17
CA LYS A 401 4.63 -30.38 14.64
C LYS A 401 4.90 -30.29 13.13
N ALA A 402 4.17 -29.42 12.43
CA ALA A 402 4.32 -29.19 11.00
C ALA A 402 5.55 -28.29 10.74
N VAL A 403 6.76 -28.83 10.95
CA VAL A 403 8.03 -28.11 10.75
C VAL A 403 8.94 -28.85 9.78
N ALA A 404 9.60 -28.10 8.90
CA ALA A 404 10.65 -28.59 8.01
C ALA A 404 12.01 -27.96 8.36
N SER A 405 13.08 -28.56 7.84
CA SER A 405 14.42 -27.97 7.91
C SER A 405 14.45 -26.64 7.15
N GLY A 406 15.01 -25.60 7.77
CA GLY A 406 15.27 -24.31 7.13
C GLY A 406 16.59 -24.26 6.36
N LEU A 407 17.33 -25.38 6.30
CA LEU A 407 18.63 -25.51 5.65
C LEU A 407 18.47 -25.80 4.16
N LEU A 408 19.03 -24.94 3.32
CA LEU A 408 19.15 -25.14 1.88
C LEU A 408 20.62 -25.08 1.48
N ARG A 409 21.16 -26.22 1.05
CA ARG A 409 22.49 -26.28 0.42
C ARG A 409 22.43 -25.56 -0.93
N GLN A 410 23.47 -24.78 -1.23
CA GLN A 410 23.62 -24.06 -2.48
C GLN A 410 24.93 -24.47 -3.15
N ASP A 411 24.90 -24.65 -4.46
CA ASP A 411 26.09 -25.00 -5.24
C ASP A 411 26.92 -23.74 -5.60
N GLU A 412 26.25 -22.61 -5.83
CA GLU A 412 26.85 -21.30 -6.12
C GLU A 412 26.71 -20.31 -4.95
N PHE A 413 27.74 -19.48 -4.76
CA PHE A 413 27.71 -18.37 -3.80
C PHE A 413 27.08 -17.13 -4.44
N VAL A 414 26.13 -16.50 -3.74
CA VAL A 414 25.38 -15.34 -4.24
C VAL A 414 25.50 -14.17 -3.27
N ALA A 415 26.20 -13.12 -3.67
CA ALA A 415 26.53 -11.95 -2.84
C ALA A 415 25.34 -11.19 -2.21
N SER A 416 24.11 -11.44 -2.67
CA SER A 416 22.89 -10.85 -2.10
C SER A 416 22.27 -11.67 -0.96
N ARG A 417 22.85 -12.82 -0.59
CA ARG A 417 22.33 -13.73 0.45
C ARG A 417 23.34 -13.98 1.56
N VAL A 418 22.85 -14.30 2.75
CA VAL A 418 23.69 -14.74 3.88
C VAL A 418 23.95 -16.25 3.79
N PHE A 419 25.23 -16.62 3.80
CA PHE A 419 25.68 -18.00 3.76
C PHE A 419 26.33 -18.46 5.09
N TYR A 420 26.30 -19.77 5.29
CA TYR A 420 26.75 -20.47 6.46
C TYR A 420 27.66 -21.65 6.09
N GLU A 421 28.68 -21.84 6.92
CA GLU A 421 29.46 -23.07 7.02
C GLU A 421 28.81 -23.95 8.10
N GLN A 422 28.51 -25.21 7.78
CA GLN A 422 28.07 -26.19 8.77
C GLN A 422 29.32 -26.81 9.42
N ARG A 423 29.42 -26.74 10.75
CA ARG A 423 30.51 -27.31 11.56
C ARG A 423 29.95 -28.22 12.62
N ASP A 424 30.58 -29.38 12.82
CA ASP A 424 30.25 -30.24 13.95
C ASP A 424 30.82 -29.69 15.26
N THR A 425 30.07 -29.84 16.34
CA THR A 425 30.45 -29.45 17.70
C THR A 425 30.12 -30.56 18.69
N LEU A 426 30.81 -30.52 19.84
CA LEU A 426 30.46 -31.32 21.01
C LEU A 426 29.88 -30.38 22.06
N LEU A 427 28.60 -30.54 22.37
CA LEU A 427 27.92 -29.77 23.41
C LEU A 427 28.54 -30.13 24.77
N ALA A 428 28.58 -29.16 25.69
CA ALA A 428 29.16 -29.35 27.03
C ALA A 428 28.47 -30.49 27.82
N CYS A 429 27.22 -30.81 27.50
CA CYS A 429 26.48 -31.95 28.07
C CYS A 429 26.68 -33.28 27.29
N GLY A 430 27.73 -33.39 26.45
CA GLY A 430 28.19 -34.64 25.85
C GLY A 430 27.54 -35.07 24.53
N GLN A 431 26.55 -34.33 24.03
CA GLN A 431 25.89 -34.61 22.75
C GLN A 431 26.68 -34.00 21.57
N ARG A 432 26.72 -34.71 20.43
CA ARG A 432 27.19 -34.13 19.15
C ARG A 432 26.05 -33.40 18.47
N ASP A 433 26.36 -32.26 17.87
CA ASP A 433 25.43 -31.44 17.09
C ASP A 433 26.17 -30.77 15.91
N SER A 434 25.45 -30.33 14.88
CA SER A 434 26.02 -29.55 13.77
C SER A 434 25.49 -28.11 13.80
N ILE A 435 26.41 -27.16 13.96
CA ILE A 435 26.09 -25.73 14.07
C ILE A 435 26.36 -24.99 12.75
N LEU A 436 25.63 -23.89 12.56
CA LEU A 436 25.82 -22.97 11.45
C LEU A 436 26.68 -21.79 11.91
N VAL A 437 27.80 -21.59 11.22
CA VAL A 437 28.70 -20.45 11.43
C VAL A 437 28.64 -19.56 10.20
N PHE A 438 28.30 -18.28 10.38
CA PHE A 438 28.27 -17.31 9.29
C PHE A 438 29.64 -17.24 8.59
N SER A 439 29.64 -17.30 7.26
CA SER A 439 30.87 -17.33 6.47
C SER A 439 30.66 -16.70 5.10
N ASN A 440 31.63 -15.88 4.69
CA ASN A 440 31.68 -15.26 3.37
C ASN A 440 32.69 -15.95 2.43
N ASP A 441 33.32 -17.04 2.87
CA ASP A 441 34.28 -17.83 2.08
C ASP A 441 33.54 -18.76 1.10
N PRO A 442 33.57 -18.55 -0.24
CA PRO A 442 32.79 -19.33 -1.19
C PRO A 442 33.16 -20.83 -1.23
N GLN A 443 34.32 -21.23 -0.67
CA GLN A 443 34.71 -22.63 -0.56
C GLN A 443 34.01 -23.34 0.60
N LYS A 444 33.76 -22.63 1.72
CA LYS A 444 33.19 -23.20 2.96
C LYS A 444 31.70 -22.88 3.16
N ALA A 445 31.28 -21.72 2.70
CA ALA A 445 29.93 -21.20 2.87
C ALA A 445 28.99 -21.85 1.84
N LYS A 446 28.44 -23.03 2.19
CA LYS A 446 27.64 -23.89 1.30
C LYS A 446 26.15 -23.98 1.66
N TYR A 447 25.72 -23.36 2.75
CA TYR A 447 24.34 -23.40 3.22
C TYR A 447 23.75 -22.00 3.32
N THR A 448 22.50 -21.86 2.89
CA THR A 448 21.61 -20.75 3.24
C THR A 448 20.60 -21.27 4.26
N ALA A 449 20.24 -20.47 5.26
CA ALA A 449 19.39 -20.92 6.37
C ALA A 449 18.27 -19.93 6.67
N SER A 450 17.03 -20.43 6.68
CA SER A 450 15.85 -19.68 7.11
C SER A 450 15.60 -19.94 8.60
N PHE A 451 15.62 -18.89 9.42
CA PHE A 451 15.47 -18.97 10.87
C PHE A 451 14.08 -18.54 11.33
N SER A 452 13.40 -19.42 12.06
CA SER A 452 12.16 -19.10 12.79
C SER A 452 12.48 -18.70 14.22
N TYR A 453 11.75 -17.71 14.74
CA TYR A 453 11.79 -17.33 16.16
C TYR A 453 10.87 -18.24 16.97
N LEU A 454 11.44 -18.96 17.93
CA LEU A 454 10.72 -19.87 18.81
C LEU A 454 10.32 -19.18 20.13
N GLY A 455 11.11 -18.21 20.59
CA GLY A 455 10.88 -17.50 21.86
C GLY A 455 12.15 -17.45 22.71
N PRO A 456 12.21 -16.60 23.75
CA PRO A 456 13.38 -16.51 24.61
C PRO A 456 13.69 -17.85 25.26
N LYS A 457 14.94 -18.33 25.13
CA LYS A 457 15.39 -19.64 25.63
C LYS A 457 14.64 -20.84 25.03
N GLN A 458 14.22 -20.73 23.76
CA GLN A 458 13.63 -21.84 23.01
C GLN A 458 14.39 -22.18 21.71
N GLY A 459 15.46 -21.44 21.38
CA GLY A 459 16.29 -21.69 20.20
C GLY A 459 17.79 -21.79 20.51
N HIS A 460 18.58 -22.12 19.49
CA HIS A 460 20.04 -22.24 19.59
C HIS A 460 20.78 -21.05 18.97
N TYR A 461 20.07 -20.05 18.44
CA TYR A 461 20.66 -18.91 17.74
C TYR A 461 20.10 -17.58 18.23
N ILE A 462 20.92 -16.53 18.15
CA ILE A 462 20.54 -15.13 18.35
C ILE A 462 20.93 -14.30 17.12
N LEU A 463 20.30 -13.14 16.95
CA LEU A 463 20.56 -12.23 15.84
C LEU A 463 21.81 -11.39 16.15
N ALA A 464 22.67 -11.14 15.14
CA ALA A 464 23.91 -10.37 15.26
C ALA A 464 23.87 -9.08 14.41
N PRO A 465 23.26 -7.96 14.89
CA PRO A 465 23.04 -6.76 14.09
C PRO A 465 24.32 -6.02 13.64
N ALA A 466 25.45 -6.30 14.29
CA ALA A 466 26.74 -5.68 13.97
C ALA A 466 27.45 -6.31 12.77
N GLN A 467 26.94 -7.41 12.22
CA GLN A 467 27.44 -8.02 10.98
C GLN A 467 26.76 -7.33 9.78
N THR A 468 27.54 -6.61 8.97
CA THR A 468 27.04 -5.87 7.80
C THR A 468 26.84 -6.79 6.61
N ALA A 469 25.60 -7.26 6.42
CA ALA A 469 25.19 -8.08 5.27
C ALA A 469 23.80 -7.66 4.76
N ASN A 470 23.45 -8.08 3.54
CA ASN A 470 22.16 -7.79 2.90
C ASN A 470 20.95 -8.48 3.56
N GLU A 471 21.19 -9.57 4.30
CA GLU A 471 20.18 -10.32 5.06
C GLU A 471 20.65 -10.50 6.51
N ARG A 472 19.78 -11.03 7.39
CA ARG A 472 20.10 -11.23 8.81
C ARG A 472 21.18 -12.27 9.02
N VAL A 473 22.21 -11.89 9.79
CA VAL A 473 23.15 -12.85 10.36
C VAL A 473 22.66 -13.32 11.72
N TYR A 474 22.50 -14.63 11.84
CA TYR A 474 22.28 -15.35 13.09
C TYR A 474 23.55 -16.06 13.55
N ILE A 475 23.85 -15.99 14.85
CA ILE A 475 24.99 -16.65 15.49
C ILE A 475 24.50 -17.69 16.51
N TRP A 476 25.18 -18.82 16.57
CA TRP A 476 24.87 -19.89 17.51
C TRP A 476 25.24 -19.50 18.94
N VAL A 477 24.43 -19.94 19.91
CA VAL A 477 24.64 -19.78 21.34
C VAL A 477 24.63 -21.16 21.99
N ALA A 478 25.65 -21.45 22.79
CA ALA A 478 25.74 -22.70 23.52
C ALA A 478 24.52 -22.91 24.43
N PRO A 479 23.93 -24.12 24.45
CA PRO A 479 22.90 -24.46 25.43
C PRO A 479 23.50 -24.48 26.84
N ASP A 480 22.62 -24.48 27.84
CA ASP A 480 23.01 -24.56 29.25
C ASP A 480 23.84 -25.84 29.51
N PRO A 481 25.03 -25.74 30.13
CA PRO A 481 25.97 -26.86 30.22
C PRO A 481 25.53 -27.97 31.19
N ILE A 482 24.51 -27.74 32.02
CA ILE A 482 24.02 -28.70 33.03
C ILE A 482 22.73 -29.37 32.55
N THR A 483 21.83 -28.59 31.93
CA THR A 483 20.47 -29.02 31.55
C THR A 483 20.28 -29.26 30.06
N CYS A 484 21.30 -28.98 29.22
CA CYS A 484 21.21 -28.87 27.76
C CYS A 484 20.14 -27.87 27.25
N ALA A 485 19.56 -27.02 28.10
CA ALA A 485 18.44 -26.16 27.71
C ALA A 485 18.88 -25.04 26.74
N PRO A 486 18.17 -24.82 25.62
CA PRO A 486 18.49 -23.74 24.66
C PRO A 486 18.53 -22.36 25.32
N GLN A 487 19.55 -21.54 25.00
CA GLN A 487 19.67 -20.16 25.52
C GLN A 487 19.39 -19.08 24.47
N GLY A 488 19.32 -19.43 23.19
CA GLY A 488 18.95 -18.52 22.09
C GLY A 488 17.45 -18.41 21.87
N GLU A 489 17.07 -17.74 20.79
CA GLU A 489 15.67 -17.42 20.47
C GLU A 489 15.20 -17.97 19.11
N TYR A 490 16.13 -18.36 18.25
CA TYR A 490 15.89 -18.79 16.87
C TYR A 490 16.42 -20.19 16.59
N ALA A 491 15.83 -20.87 15.61
CA ALA A 491 16.30 -22.15 15.07
C ALA A 491 16.13 -22.17 13.53
N PRO A 492 17.00 -22.89 12.78
CA PRO A 492 16.96 -22.99 11.32
C PRO A 492 15.87 -23.96 10.86
N VAL A 493 14.61 -23.64 11.17
CA VAL A 493 13.42 -24.42 10.84
C VAL A 493 12.37 -23.53 10.17
N ILE A 494 11.55 -24.12 9.30
CA ILE A 494 10.43 -23.45 8.63
C ILE A 494 9.13 -24.08 9.15
N ALA A 495 8.22 -23.25 9.68
CA ALA A 495 6.87 -23.68 10.00
C ALA A 495 6.06 -23.86 8.70
N LEU A 496 5.53 -25.06 8.49
CA LEU A 496 4.67 -25.40 7.37
C LEU A 496 3.22 -25.11 7.73
N SER A 497 2.54 -24.30 6.92
CA SER A 497 1.09 -24.12 7.06
C SER A 497 0.39 -25.41 6.64
N THR A 498 -0.50 -25.96 7.47
CA THR A 498 -1.30 -27.15 7.11
C THR A 498 -2.45 -26.74 6.16
N PRO A 499 -2.75 -27.52 5.11
CA PRO A 499 -3.91 -27.25 4.26
C PRO A 499 -5.18 -27.65 5.02
N GLN A 500 -6.19 -26.77 5.05
CA GLN A 500 -7.39 -26.92 5.86
C GLN A 500 -8.65 -27.12 5.01
N GLN A 501 -9.69 -27.73 5.59
CA GLN A 501 -11.01 -27.88 4.98
C GLN A 501 -12.10 -27.59 6.01
N GLN A 502 -12.97 -26.62 5.71
CA GLN A 502 -14.10 -26.24 6.56
C GLN A 502 -15.42 -26.35 5.79
N ARG A 503 -16.42 -27.00 6.38
CA ARG A 503 -17.77 -27.11 5.84
C ARG A 503 -18.80 -26.79 6.92
N MET A 504 -19.88 -26.12 6.54
CA MET A 504 -21.02 -25.87 7.41
C MET A 504 -22.33 -25.94 6.62
N VAL A 505 -23.33 -26.61 7.18
CA VAL A 505 -24.72 -26.57 6.72
C VAL A 505 -25.56 -25.99 7.85
N THR A 506 -26.41 -24.99 7.55
CA THR A 506 -27.44 -24.53 8.49
C THR A 506 -28.84 -24.69 7.90
N VAL A 507 -29.77 -25.19 8.71
CA VAL A 507 -31.19 -25.32 8.39
C VAL A 507 -31.96 -24.58 9.46
N GLY A 508 -32.79 -23.60 9.08
CA GLY A 508 -33.51 -22.77 10.04
C GLY A 508 -34.90 -22.37 9.60
N GLN A 509 -35.75 -22.12 10.59
CA GLN A 509 -37.15 -21.75 10.43
C GLN A 509 -37.51 -20.65 11.43
N GLN A 510 -38.07 -19.56 10.92
CA GLN A 510 -38.62 -18.45 11.69
C GLN A 510 -40.11 -18.32 11.39
N TRP A 511 -40.96 -18.56 12.38
CA TRP A 511 -42.40 -18.47 12.31
C TRP A 511 -42.90 -17.26 13.11
N THR A 512 -43.54 -16.32 12.42
CA THR A 512 -44.09 -15.08 12.95
C THR A 512 -45.60 -15.03 12.63
N PRO A 513 -46.46 -15.77 13.36
CA PRO A 513 -47.90 -15.89 13.05
C PRO A 513 -48.67 -14.57 13.23
N ASN A 514 -48.11 -13.63 13.97
CA ASN A 514 -48.59 -12.26 14.12
C ASN A 514 -47.41 -11.35 14.52
N GLN A 515 -47.60 -10.03 14.42
CA GLN A 515 -46.56 -9.03 14.77
C GLN A 515 -46.06 -9.11 16.22
N ASN A 516 -46.73 -9.88 17.09
CA ASN A 516 -46.45 -9.99 18.51
C ASN A 516 -45.80 -11.32 18.93
N THR A 517 -45.57 -12.25 18.00
CA THR A 517 -45.06 -13.60 18.34
C THR A 517 -44.05 -14.03 17.28
N THR A 518 -42.87 -14.49 17.68
CA THR A 518 -41.87 -15.08 16.76
C THR A 518 -41.20 -16.28 17.41
N LEU A 519 -41.21 -17.42 16.75
CA LEU A 519 -40.39 -18.59 17.06
C LEU A 519 -39.31 -18.71 15.99
N HIS A 520 -38.06 -18.89 16.38
CA HIS A 520 -36.91 -19.09 15.49
C HIS A 520 -36.11 -20.29 15.96
N THR A 521 -35.92 -21.28 15.09
CA THR A 521 -35.09 -22.47 15.35
C THR A 521 -34.08 -22.62 14.22
N GLU A 522 -32.84 -23.00 14.55
CA GLU A 522 -31.78 -23.31 13.60
C GLU A 522 -30.98 -24.53 14.10
N VAL A 523 -30.62 -25.42 13.19
CA VAL A 523 -29.64 -26.49 13.41
C VAL A 523 -28.46 -26.28 12.46
N ALA A 524 -27.25 -26.47 12.96
CA ALA A 524 -26.01 -26.36 12.22
C ALA A 524 -25.22 -27.67 12.31
N LEU A 525 -24.66 -28.11 11.19
CA LEU A 525 -23.68 -29.19 11.10
C LEU A 525 -22.37 -28.59 10.59
N SER A 526 -21.25 -28.92 11.21
CA SER A 526 -19.91 -28.47 10.81
C SER A 526 -18.95 -29.65 10.66
N HIS A 527 -18.03 -29.53 9.71
CA HIS A 527 -16.88 -30.42 9.55
C HIS A 527 -15.64 -29.53 9.35
N TYR A 528 -14.60 -29.72 10.15
CA TYR A 528 -13.38 -28.92 10.09
C TYR A 528 -12.14 -29.79 10.28
N ASP A 529 -11.54 -30.14 9.14
CA ASP A 529 -10.27 -30.88 9.02
C ASP A 529 -9.13 -29.86 9.00
N ARG A 530 -8.19 -29.94 9.96
CA ARG A 530 -7.09 -28.97 10.06
C ARG A 530 -5.87 -29.32 9.22
N ASN A 531 -5.82 -30.53 8.67
CA ASN A 531 -4.65 -31.02 7.95
C ASN A 531 -5.05 -32.10 6.95
N ARG A 532 -5.40 -31.65 5.74
CA ARG A 532 -5.84 -32.51 4.63
C ARG A 532 -4.81 -33.53 4.15
N PHE A 533 -3.58 -33.52 4.65
CA PHE A 533 -2.55 -34.54 4.40
C PHE A 533 -2.55 -35.68 5.43
N SER A 534 -2.97 -35.41 6.66
CA SER A 534 -2.94 -36.37 7.76
C SER A 534 -4.14 -37.32 7.74
N ALA A 535 -3.91 -38.55 8.22
CA ALA A 535 -4.96 -39.50 8.58
C ALA A 535 -5.19 -39.62 10.09
N PHE A 536 -4.34 -38.99 10.91
CA PHE A 536 -4.51 -38.89 12.35
C PHE A 536 -5.66 -37.92 12.71
N ASP A 537 -6.21 -38.08 13.91
CA ASP A 537 -7.16 -37.17 14.58
C ASP A 537 -8.55 -36.95 13.94
N GLN A 538 -8.81 -37.40 12.69
CA GLN A 538 -10.08 -37.24 11.92
C GLN A 538 -11.41 -37.57 12.64
N GLN A 539 -11.38 -38.19 13.82
CA GLN A 539 -12.57 -38.46 14.62
C GLN A 539 -13.17 -37.21 15.28
N ASP A 540 -12.43 -36.10 15.40
CA ASP A 540 -12.91 -34.85 16.01
C ASP A 540 -13.35 -33.75 15.02
N ASP A 541 -13.17 -33.96 13.71
CA ASP A 541 -13.53 -33.05 12.62
C ASP A 541 -15.01 -32.60 12.63
N ALA A 542 -15.92 -33.51 12.97
CA ALA A 542 -17.35 -33.35 12.75
C ALA A 542 -18.14 -33.06 14.03
N GLY A 543 -19.03 -32.06 13.98
CA GLY A 543 -19.95 -31.78 15.07
C GLY A 543 -21.15 -30.90 14.74
N TRP A 544 -22.09 -30.80 15.67
CA TRP A 544 -23.37 -30.10 15.48
C TRP A 544 -23.65 -29.02 16.54
N ALA A 545 -24.55 -28.09 16.20
CA ALA A 545 -25.13 -27.12 17.11
C ALA A 545 -26.62 -26.90 16.80
N ALA A 546 -27.39 -26.48 17.81
CA ALA A 546 -28.80 -26.15 17.69
C ALA A 546 -29.13 -24.89 18.49
N PHE A 547 -30.01 -24.05 17.95
CA PHE A 547 -30.50 -22.83 18.58
C PHE A 547 -32.01 -22.77 18.44
N THR A 548 -32.72 -22.37 19.49
CA THR A 548 -34.15 -22.07 19.44
C THR A 548 -34.43 -20.83 20.29
N GLN A 549 -35.25 -19.93 19.78
CA GLN A 549 -35.65 -18.70 20.43
C GLN A 549 -37.14 -18.40 20.20
N PHE A 550 -37.85 -18.17 21.30
CA PHE A 550 -39.24 -17.71 21.30
C PHE A 550 -39.30 -16.28 21.81
N ARG A 551 -39.98 -15.39 21.07
CA ARG A 551 -40.26 -14.00 21.45
C ARG A 551 -41.77 -13.76 21.48
N LYS A 552 -42.26 -13.15 22.55
CA LYS A 552 -43.66 -12.74 22.70
C LYS A 552 -43.75 -11.30 23.22
N ARG A 553 -44.39 -10.44 22.43
CA ARG A 553 -44.81 -9.08 22.79
C ARG A 553 -46.24 -9.11 23.32
N VAL A 554 -46.49 -8.44 24.43
CA VAL A 554 -47.81 -8.34 25.09
C VAL A 554 -48.06 -6.90 25.48
N LEU A 555 -49.15 -6.31 24.97
CA LEU A 555 -49.58 -4.97 25.36
C LEU A 555 -50.48 -5.07 26.60
N LEU A 556 -50.06 -4.48 27.71
CA LEU A 556 -50.75 -4.48 29.00
C LEU A 556 -51.79 -3.33 29.08
N GLY A 557 -52.61 -3.19 28.04
CA GLY A 557 -53.69 -2.20 27.98
C GLY A 557 -54.14 -1.83 26.55
N LYS A 558 -55.27 -1.11 26.46
CA LYS A 558 -55.90 -0.70 25.18
C LYS A 558 -55.51 0.70 24.67
N LYS A 559 -54.74 1.49 25.43
CA LYS A 559 -54.34 2.86 25.07
C LYS A 559 -52.94 2.89 24.44
N THR A 560 -52.67 3.90 23.62
CA THR A 560 -51.38 4.16 22.94
C THR A 560 -50.17 4.36 23.86
N ALA A 561 -50.39 4.51 25.18
CA ALA A 561 -49.34 4.60 26.21
C ALA A 561 -49.43 3.47 27.26
N ALA A 562 -50.01 2.32 26.89
CA ALA A 562 -50.00 1.12 27.70
C ALA A 562 -48.56 0.59 27.91
N PRO A 563 -48.27 -0.09 29.03
CA PRO A 563 -47.03 -0.84 29.16
C PRO A 563 -46.97 -1.98 28.14
N GLU A 564 -45.77 -2.29 27.70
CA GLU A 564 -45.46 -3.37 26.77
C GLU A 564 -44.49 -4.33 27.43
N MET A 565 -44.86 -5.61 27.51
CA MET A 565 -44.02 -6.69 28.00
C MET A 565 -43.50 -7.52 26.83
N ASN A 566 -42.18 -7.66 26.75
CA ASN A 566 -41.46 -8.50 25.80
C ASN A 566 -40.80 -9.66 26.56
N LEU A 567 -41.34 -10.86 26.36
CA LEU A 567 -40.76 -12.13 26.80
C LEU A 567 -39.85 -12.68 25.69
N ARG A 568 -38.61 -13.06 26.04
CA ARG A 568 -37.68 -13.79 25.18
C ARG A 568 -37.16 -15.01 25.93
N LEU A 569 -37.38 -16.19 25.36
CA LEU A 569 -36.79 -17.46 25.77
C LEU A 569 -35.82 -17.90 24.68
N SER A 570 -34.63 -18.37 25.02
CA SER A 570 -33.75 -19.04 24.06
C SER A 570 -32.93 -20.16 24.68
N TYR A 571 -32.70 -21.20 23.90
CA TYR A 571 -31.86 -22.34 24.22
C TYR A 571 -30.86 -22.57 23.08
N GLU A 572 -29.61 -22.83 23.44
CA GLU A 572 -28.47 -23.01 22.54
C GLU A 572 -27.72 -24.25 23.02
N ALA A 573 -27.49 -25.23 22.14
CA ALA A 573 -26.72 -26.43 22.42
C ALA A 573 -25.64 -26.58 21.35
N VAL A 574 -24.40 -26.87 21.76
CA VAL A 574 -23.23 -26.94 20.87
C VAL A 574 -22.38 -28.14 21.28
N GLN A 575 -22.10 -29.04 20.34
CA GLN A 575 -21.23 -30.18 20.59
C GLN A 575 -19.76 -29.75 20.69
N ARG A 576 -18.95 -30.45 21.48
CA ARG A 576 -17.48 -30.27 21.63
C ARG A 576 -16.71 -30.13 20.31
N ASN A 577 -17.13 -30.82 19.26
CA ASN A 577 -16.48 -30.85 17.94
C ASN A 577 -17.05 -29.81 16.97
N PHE A 578 -18.10 -29.06 17.34
CA PHE A 578 -18.63 -28.01 16.48
C PHE A 578 -17.60 -26.89 16.29
N ARG A 579 -17.45 -26.43 15.04
CA ARG A 579 -16.53 -25.34 14.66
C ARG A 579 -17.27 -24.32 13.81
N SER A 580 -17.44 -23.11 14.33
CA SER A 580 -17.99 -21.97 13.58
C SER A 580 -17.00 -21.47 12.53
N LEU A 581 -17.52 -20.93 11.41
CA LEU A 581 -16.71 -20.28 10.38
C LEU A 581 -15.97 -19.06 10.96
N ASN A 582 -16.71 -18.03 11.35
CA ASN A 582 -16.24 -16.91 12.17
C ASN A 582 -17.03 -16.89 13.50
N PRO A 583 -16.54 -16.21 14.56
CA PRO A 583 -17.26 -16.10 15.82
C PRO A 583 -18.68 -15.53 15.67
N TYR A 584 -19.68 -16.21 16.25
CA TYR A 584 -21.10 -15.79 16.22
C TYR A 584 -21.58 -15.23 17.58
N ARG A 585 -20.87 -15.53 18.68
CA ARG A 585 -21.14 -14.98 20.02
C ARG A 585 -20.51 -13.59 20.17
N ASN A 586 -20.96 -12.82 21.17
CA ASN A 586 -20.41 -11.51 21.52
C ASN A 586 -18.89 -11.61 21.83
N PRO A 587 -18.03 -10.70 21.33
CA PRO A 587 -16.59 -10.70 21.64
C PRO A 587 -16.25 -10.72 23.15
N GLU A 588 -17.08 -10.12 24.02
CA GLU A 588 -16.89 -10.13 25.48
C GLU A 588 -17.43 -11.40 26.17
N PHE A 589 -18.00 -12.37 25.43
CA PHE A 589 -18.70 -13.54 26.00
C PHE A 589 -17.86 -14.32 27.03
N LEU A 590 -16.56 -14.53 26.77
CA LEU A 590 -15.68 -15.24 27.71
C LEU A 590 -15.44 -14.45 29.00
N ARG A 591 -15.45 -13.12 28.96
CA ARG A 591 -15.36 -12.26 30.15
C ARG A 591 -16.65 -12.29 30.95
N ASP A 592 -17.80 -12.16 30.27
CA ASP A 592 -19.13 -12.14 30.89
C ASP A 592 -19.52 -13.48 31.56
N TRP A 593 -18.78 -14.56 31.32
CA TRP A 593 -18.88 -15.86 31.99
C TRP A 593 -17.69 -16.18 32.92
N SER A 594 -16.78 -15.23 33.16
CA SER A 594 -15.51 -15.43 33.90
C SER A 594 -14.70 -16.65 33.42
N LEU A 595 -14.62 -16.84 32.10
CA LEU A 595 -13.75 -17.82 31.44
C LEU A 595 -12.44 -17.18 30.93
N ALA A 596 -12.45 -15.88 30.67
CA ALA A 596 -11.25 -15.08 30.36
C ALA A 596 -10.65 -14.44 31.62
N ASP A 597 -9.42 -13.95 31.53
CA ASP A 597 -8.78 -13.11 32.53
C ASP A 597 -9.25 -11.64 32.47
N PHE A 598 -8.60 -10.78 33.26
CA PHE A 598 -8.90 -9.34 33.30
C PHE A 598 -8.61 -8.58 31.99
N GLN A 599 -7.73 -9.10 31.12
CA GLN A 599 -7.43 -8.57 29.78
C GLN A 599 -8.35 -9.14 28.70
N GLY A 600 -9.24 -10.07 29.06
CA GLY A 600 -10.10 -10.77 28.09
C GLY A 600 -9.38 -11.91 27.36
N VAL A 601 -8.18 -12.29 27.79
CA VAL A 601 -7.44 -13.43 27.27
C VAL A 601 -7.92 -14.70 28.00
N GLY A 602 -8.30 -15.72 27.24
CA GLY A 602 -8.72 -16.99 27.81
C GLY A 602 -8.91 -18.06 26.74
N THR A 603 -8.06 -19.08 26.77
CA THR A 603 -8.26 -20.32 26.04
C THR A 603 -9.17 -21.26 26.84
N VAL A 604 -10.22 -21.76 26.22
CA VAL A 604 -11.14 -22.72 26.82
C VAL A 604 -11.08 -24.02 26.03
N GLN A 605 -10.92 -25.15 26.72
CA GLN A 605 -10.91 -26.47 26.09
C GLN A 605 -12.28 -26.78 25.44
N ALA A 606 -12.27 -27.60 24.39
CA ALA A 606 -13.50 -28.07 23.77
C ALA A 606 -14.36 -28.88 24.77
N ALA A 607 -15.67 -28.63 24.77
CA ALA A 607 -16.64 -29.30 25.63
C ALA A 607 -18.03 -29.26 24.98
N ASN A 608 -18.93 -30.16 25.37
CA ASN A 608 -20.35 -30.01 25.02
C ASN A 608 -20.92 -28.85 25.85
N GLU A 609 -21.55 -27.90 25.18
CA GLU A 609 -22.00 -26.63 25.75
C GLU A 609 -23.52 -26.48 25.64
N GLN A 610 -24.17 -25.97 26.69
CA GLN A 610 -25.59 -25.63 26.67
C GLN A 610 -25.82 -24.27 27.34
N ILE A 611 -26.61 -23.39 26.71
CA ILE A 611 -26.97 -22.09 27.24
C ILE A 611 -28.49 -21.92 27.17
N ALA A 612 -29.14 -21.73 28.32
CA ALA A 612 -30.53 -21.30 28.40
C ALA A 612 -30.58 -19.83 28.84
N ARG A 613 -31.44 -19.02 28.22
CA ARG A 613 -31.64 -17.60 28.53
C ARG A 613 -33.14 -17.28 28.58
N LEU A 614 -33.58 -16.61 29.64
CA LEU A 614 -34.92 -16.09 29.85
C LEU A 614 -34.81 -14.59 30.12
N GLU A 615 -35.41 -13.77 29.28
CA GLU A 615 -35.36 -12.31 29.36
C GLU A 615 -36.79 -11.75 29.35
N TRP A 616 -37.11 -10.96 30.37
CA TRP A 616 -38.37 -10.23 30.53
C TRP A 616 -38.07 -8.73 30.46
N ASN A 617 -38.52 -8.04 29.42
CA ASN A 617 -38.46 -6.58 29.32
C ASN A 617 -39.87 -6.00 29.49
N LEU A 618 -40.05 -5.09 30.45
CA LEU A 618 -41.25 -4.28 30.62
C LEU A 618 -40.92 -2.84 30.26
N SER A 619 -41.59 -2.29 29.25
CA SER A 619 -41.39 -0.92 28.77
C SER A 619 -42.69 -0.13 28.81
N ARG A 620 -42.60 1.20 28.91
CA ARG A 620 -43.76 2.09 28.81
C ARG A 620 -43.34 3.43 28.21
N ALA A 621 -44.06 3.84 27.16
CA ALA A 621 -43.86 5.12 26.49
C ALA A 621 -43.86 6.29 27.49
N GLY A 622 -42.80 7.09 27.48
CA GLY A 622 -42.63 8.26 28.34
C GLY A 622 -42.18 7.99 29.79
N LEU A 623 -42.02 6.73 30.20
CA LEU A 623 -41.51 6.36 31.53
C LEU A 623 -40.15 5.65 31.45
N GLY A 624 -40.00 4.68 30.56
CA GLY A 624 -38.74 3.92 30.41
C GLY A 624 -38.94 2.44 30.08
N SER A 625 -37.89 1.64 30.29
CA SER A 625 -37.95 0.18 30.29
C SER A 625 -37.11 -0.43 31.42
N ILE A 626 -37.50 -1.61 31.88
CA ILE A 626 -36.76 -2.45 32.84
C ILE A 626 -36.69 -3.85 32.24
N SER A 627 -35.52 -4.48 32.22
CA SER A 627 -35.37 -5.87 31.79
C SER A 627 -34.63 -6.70 32.82
N TYR A 628 -35.15 -7.88 33.11
CA TYR A 628 -34.51 -8.92 33.90
C TYR A 628 -34.17 -10.12 33.01
N GLY A 629 -32.94 -10.62 33.11
CA GLY A 629 -32.44 -11.80 32.42
C GLY A 629 -31.97 -12.86 33.41
N PHE A 630 -32.42 -14.09 33.24
CA PHE A 630 -31.85 -15.27 33.87
C PHE A 630 -31.17 -16.12 32.79
N ASN A 631 -29.90 -16.45 32.99
CA ASN A 631 -29.12 -17.26 32.06
C ASN A 631 -28.42 -18.39 32.83
N THR A 632 -28.27 -19.55 32.20
CA THR A 632 -27.35 -20.58 32.68
C THR A 632 -26.49 -21.09 31.53
N PHE A 633 -25.23 -21.39 31.83
CA PHE A 633 -24.25 -21.93 30.89
C PHE A 633 -23.61 -23.17 31.50
N LEU A 634 -23.76 -24.30 30.81
CA LEU A 634 -23.21 -25.59 31.19
C LEU A 634 -22.14 -25.98 30.17
N ARG A 635 -20.99 -26.42 30.64
CA ARG A 635 -19.92 -27.04 29.84
C ARG A 635 -19.57 -28.37 30.48
N GLU A 636 -19.79 -29.45 29.75
CA GLU A 636 -19.66 -30.83 30.24
C GLU A 636 -18.35 -31.04 31.01
N ASN A 637 -18.47 -31.49 32.27
CA ASN A 637 -17.37 -31.78 33.21
C ASN A 637 -16.36 -30.64 33.46
N GLN A 638 -16.63 -29.41 33.01
CA GLN A 638 -15.68 -28.29 33.08
C GLN A 638 -16.25 -27.04 33.76
N TYR A 639 -17.54 -26.73 33.59
CA TYR A 639 -18.13 -25.48 34.07
C TYR A 639 -19.66 -25.54 34.23
N ARG A 640 -20.18 -24.91 35.28
CA ARG A 640 -21.63 -24.66 35.49
C ARG A 640 -21.82 -23.24 36.04
N GLY A 641 -22.39 -22.35 35.25
CA GLY A 641 -22.66 -20.96 35.62
C GLY A 641 -24.15 -20.60 35.59
N THR A 642 -24.56 -19.73 36.51
CA THR A 642 -25.88 -19.08 36.54
C THR A 642 -25.71 -17.57 36.66
N ARG A 643 -26.26 -16.82 35.70
CA ARG A 643 -26.11 -15.36 35.59
C ARG A 643 -27.45 -14.64 35.57
N HIS A 644 -27.57 -13.65 36.44
CA HIS A 644 -28.69 -12.73 36.52
C HIS A 644 -28.27 -11.38 35.94
N ASP A 645 -28.96 -10.93 34.89
CA ASP A 645 -28.81 -9.62 34.28
C ASP A 645 -29.99 -8.74 34.70
N LEU A 646 -29.73 -7.53 35.17
CA LEU A 646 -30.74 -6.50 35.41
C LEU A 646 -30.37 -5.27 34.59
N SER A 647 -31.34 -4.69 33.91
CA SER A 647 -31.20 -3.45 33.16
C SER A 647 -32.41 -2.55 33.40
N GLY A 648 -32.20 -1.25 33.37
CA GLY A 648 -33.29 -0.29 33.43
C GLY A 648 -32.87 1.04 32.82
N GLU A 649 -33.74 1.65 32.03
CA GLU A 649 -33.56 3.00 31.52
C GLU A 649 -34.86 3.79 31.68
N GLY A 650 -34.76 5.08 31.99
CA GLY A 650 -35.94 5.92 32.19
C GLY A 650 -35.64 7.40 32.00
N ASN A 651 -36.64 8.16 31.55
CA ASN A 651 -36.56 9.60 31.40
C ASN A 651 -37.65 10.28 32.22
N TRP A 652 -37.27 10.96 33.29
CA TRP A 652 -38.19 11.65 34.18
C TRP A 652 -37.79 13.12 34.34
N ARG A 653 -38.62 14.03 33.78
CA ARG A 653 -38.42 15.49 33.89
C ARG A 653 -37.00 15.95 33.51
N GLY A 654 -36.41 15.32 32.48
CA GLY A 654 -35.06 15.61 31.99
C GLY A 654 -33.92 15.00 32.82
N TRP A 655 -34.21 14.17 33.81
CA TRP A 655 -33.28 13.14 34.28
C TRP A 655 -33.37 11.94 33.33
N GLN A 656 -32.24 11.49 32.80
CA GLN A 656 -32.08 10.21 32.14
C GLN A 656 -31.33 9.31 33.11
N LEU A 657 -31.89 8.15 33.41
CA LEU A 657 -31.28 7.14 34.27
C LEU A 657 -31.04 5.90 33.41
N LYS A 658 -29.87 5.28 33.56
CA LYS A 658 -29.58 3.98 32.95
C LYS A 658 -28.76 3.12 33.91
N GLY A 659 -29.36 2.04 34.40
CA GLY A 659 -28.71 1.03 35.22
C GLY A 659 -28.52 -0.28 34.44
N LEU A 660 -27.38 -0.93 34.66
CA LEU A 660 -27.06 -2.29 34.24
C LEU A 660 -26.38 -3.00 35.42
N ALA A 661 -26.71 -4.26 35.67
CA ALA A 661 -26.02 -5.09 36.65
C ALA A 661 -26.03 -6.54 36.19
N SER A 662 -24.86 -7.16 36.10
CA SER A 662 -24.71 -8.60 35.86
C SER A 662 -24.13 -9.24 37.12
N SER A 663 -24.76 -10.31 37.62
CA SER A 663 -24.24 -11.16 38.70
C SER A 663 -24.19 -12.60 38.24
N LEU A 664 -23.02 -13.23 38.32
CA LEU A 664 -22.74 -14.60 37.94
C LEU A 664 -22.15 -15.34 39.14
N GLN A 665 -22.70 -16.52 39.43
CA GLN A 665 -22.03 -17.54 40.23
C GLN A 665 -21.72 -18.72 39.31
N ALA A 666 -20.51 -19.27 39.39
CA ALA A 666 -20.11 -20.42 38.60
C ALA A 666 -19.18 -21.37 39.36
N ASP A 667 -19.36 -22.65 39.07
CA ASP A 667 -18.51 -23.75 39.47
C ASP A 667 -17.62 -24.14 38.27
N ALA A 668 -16.31 -24.18 38.46
CA ALA A 668 -15.33 -24.60 37.46
C ALA A 668 -14.40 -25.67 38.05
N ALA A 669 -13.73 -26.44 37.18
CA ALA A 669 -12.77 -27.46 37.62
C ALA A 669 -11.67 -26.86 38.52
N GLY A 670 -11.72 -27.17 39.81
CA GLY A 670 -10.79 -26.67 40.84
C GLY A 670 -11.12 -25.29 41.46
N GLU A 671 -12.12 -24.55 40.96
CA GLU A 671 -12.41 -23.17 41.38
C GLU A 671 -13.91 -22.88 41.58
N GLU A 672 -14.25 -22.08 42.61
CA GLU A 672 -15.53 -21.34 42.63
C GLU A 672 -15.29 -19.93 42.07
N ARG A 673 -16.18 -19.44 41.20
CA ARG A 673 -16.10 -18.11 40.57
C ARG A 673 -17.35 -17.29 40.88
N ARG A 674 -17.16 -16.05 41.35
CA ARG A 674 -18.21 -15.07 41.60
C ARG A 674 -17.89 -13.79 40.85
N PHE A 675 -18.78 -13.35 39.96
CA PHE A 675 -18.55 -12.19 39.10
C PHE A 675 -19.72 -11.21 39.20
N PHE A 676 -19.44 -9.96 39.53
CA PHE A 676 -20.43 -8.90 39.64
C PHE A 676 -19.97 -7.65 38.87
N ARG A 677 -20.81 -7.14 37.98
CA ARG A 677 -20.52 -6.00 37.10
C ARG A 677 -21.68 -4.99 37.09
N PRO A 678 -21.71 -4.02 38.03
CA PRO A 678 -22.67 -2.93 38.03
C PRO A 678 -22.21 -1.74 37.16
N GLN A 679 -23.16 -1.06 36.54
CA GLN A 679 -23.01 0.23 35.89
C GLN A 679 -24.27 1.07 36.11
N LEU A 680 -24.11 2.32 36.54
CA LEU A 680 -25.19 3.28 36.72
C LEU A 680 -24.79 4.63 36.12
N SER A 681 -25.54 5.08 35.12
CA SER A 681 -25.48 6.41 34.52
C SER A 681 -26.68 7.26 34.95
N VAL A 682 -26.41 8.50 35.33
CA VAL A 682 -27.39 9.49 35.78
C VAL A 682 -27.07 10.81 35.10
N ASP A 683 -27.94 11.24 34.18
CA ASP A 683 -27.72 12.39 33.32
C ASP A 683 -28.86 13.40 33.48
N LYS A 684 -28.54 14.68 33.71
CA LYS A 684 -29.51 15.75 33.94
C LYS A 684 -29.40 16.85 32.90
N VAL A 685 -30.43 16.99 32.07
CA VAL A 685 -30.58 18.11 31.13
C VAL A 685 -31.27 19.30 31.81
N PHE A 686 -30.55 20.42 31.91
CA PHE A 686 -31.02 21.65 32.54
C PHE A 686 -31.65 22.60 31.51
N LYS A 687 -32.96 22.52 31.30
CA LYS A 687 -33.69 23.43 30.39
C LYS A 687 -33.48 24.92 30.71
N LYS A 688 -33.42 25.28 32.01
CA LYS A 688 -33.14 26.66 32.46
C LYS A 688 -31.73 27.14 32.06
N LEU A 689 -30.75 26.23 32.01
CA LEU A 689 -29.39 26.48 31.52
C LEU A 689 -29.29 26.13 30.02
N LYS A 690 -30.25 26.59 29.20
CA LYS A 690 -30.27 26.39 27.73
C LYS A 690 -30.02 24.94 27.25
N ASN A 691 -30.42 23.93 28.03
CA ASN A 691 -30.22 22.49 27.79
C ASN A 691 -28.79 21.94 27.99
N TRP A 692 -27.92 22.61 28.76
CA TRP A 692 -26.68 21.96 29.24
C TRP A 692 -27.00 20.67 30.02
N SER A 693 -26.12 19.67 29.91
CA SER A 693 -26.24 18.40 30.62
C SER A 693 -25.08 18.15 31.58
N LEU A 694 -25.39 17.77 32.82
CA LEU A 694 -24.44 17.21 33.78
C LEU A 694 -24.71 15.70 33.88
N GLY A 695 -23.68 14.88 33.79
CA GLY A 695 -23.80 13.43 33.90
C GLY A 695 -22.79 12.82 34.85
N TRP A 696 -23.20 11.74 35.50
CA TRP A 696 -22.33 10.85 36.27
C TRP A 696 -22.50 9.42 35.75
N THR A 697 -21.43 8.64 35.71
CA THR A 697 -21.47 7.21 35.46
C THR A 697 -20.52 6.51 36.42
N GLY A 698 -21.05 5.67 37.32
CA GLY A 698 -20.26 4.72 38.07
C GLY A 698 -20.32 3.35 37.39
N GLU A 699 -19.18 2.71 37.15
CA GLU A 699 -19.10 1.31 36.75
C GLU A 699 -18.09 0.56 37.61
N GLY A 700 -18.26 -0.74 37.76
CA GLY A 700 -17.29 -1.59 38.42
C GLY A 700 -17.37 -3.02 37.92
N GLU A 701 -16.36 -3.79 38.30
CA GLU A 701 -16.32 -5.22 38.11
C GLU A 701 -15.61 -5.83 39.31
N GLN A 702 -16.14 -6.93 39.81
CA GLN A 702 -15.51 -7.76 40.84
C GLN A 702 -15.60 -9.20 40.33
N ASN A 703 -14.44 -9.83 40.12
CA ASN A 703 -14.29 -11.17 39.61
C ASN A 703 -13.45 -11.97 40.61
N ASP A 704 -14.13 -12.57 41.59
CA ASP A 704 -13.52 -13.37 42.64
C ASP A 704 -13.40 -14.82 42.19
N ARG A 705 -12.22 -15.42 42.36
CA ARG A 705 -11.93 -16.81 42.01
C ARG A 705 -11.24 -17.50 43.16
N TYR A 706 -11.92 -18.48 43.75
CA TYR A 706 -11.47 -19.20 44.94
C TYR A 706 -10.92 -20.58 44.56
N ALA A 707 -9.69 -20.88 44.99
CA ALA A 707 -9.13 -22.22 44.81
C ALA A 707 -9.77 -23.20 45.81
N ARG A 708 -10.46 -24.25 45.33
CA ARG A 708 -11.20 -25.21 46.18
C ARG A 708 -10.35 -25.86 47.27
N ALA A 709 -9.05 -26.05 47.02
CA ALA A 709 -8.13 -26.70 47.96
C ALA A 709 -7.66 -25.81 49.12
N GLN A 710 -7.85 -24.49 49.03
CA GLN A 710 -7.26 -23.52 49.95
C GLN A 710 -8.24 -22.42 50.43
N ASP A 711 -9.46 -22.41 49.90
CA ASP A 711 -10.50 -21.37 50.11
C ASP A 711 -9.97 -19.92 49.99
N SER A 712 -8.99 -19.74 49.10
CA SER A 712 -8.21 -18.51 48.95
C SER A 712 -8.43 -17.88 47.58
N LEU A 713 -8.41 -16.55 47.52
CA LEU A 713 -8.49 -15.81 46.26
C LEU A 713 -7.23 -16.08 45.41
N THR A 714 -7.42 -16.64 44.23
CA THR A 714 -6.34 -16.84 43.24
C THR A 714 -5.86 -15.50 42.70
N GLY A 715 -4.59 -15.43 42.29
CA GLY A 715 -3.99 -14.25 41.64
C GLY A 715 -4.65 -13.82 40.31
N SER A 716 -5.58 -14.64 39.78
CA SER A 716 -6.41 -14.30 38.61
C SER A 716 -7.69 -13.54 38.95
N SER A 717 -8.02 -13.38 40.25
CA SER A 717 -9.12 -12.54 40.71
C SER A 717 -8.80 -11.06 40.49
N PHE A 718 -9.82 -10.26 40.18
CA PHE A 718 -9.64 -8.85 39.82
C PHE A 718 -10.86 -8.03 40.22
N ARG A 719 -10.62 -6.82 40.73
CA ARG A 719 -11.69 -5.86 40.98
C ARG A 719 -11.28 -4.48 40.49
N TYR A 720 -12.23 -3.77 39.88
CA TYR A 720 -12.07 -2.35 39.58
C TYR A 720 -13.34 -1.57 39.87
N PHE A 721 -13.17 -0.27 40.11
CA PHE A 721 -14.26 0.69 40.17
C PHE A 721 -13.84 1.97 39.45
N SER A 722 -14.71 2.46 38.56
CA SER A 722 -14.50 3.68 37.79
C SER A 722 -15.68 4.62 37.90
N GLN A 723 -15.40 5.91 38.11
CA GLN A 723 -16.38 6.98 38.13
C GLN A 723 -16.04 7.99 37.05
N ARG A 724 -17.01 8.30 36.19
CA ARG A 724 -16.94 9.37 35.19
C ARG A 724 -17.94 10.46 35.56
N LEU A 725 -17.45 11.66 35.85
CA LEU A 725 -18.23 12.89 35.92
C LEU A 725 -18.07 13.66 34.61
N TYR A 726 -19.15 14.23 34.06
CA TYR A 726 -19.03 15.05 32.86
C TYR A 726 -20.04 16.18 32.79
N VAL A 727 -19.65 17.27 32.14
CA VAL A 727 -20.52 18.40 31.79
C VAL A 727 -20.42 18.66 30.29
N LYS A 728 -21.56 18.74 29.61
CA LYS A 728 -21.67 18.93 28.15
C LYS A 728 -22.65 20.03 27.81
N SER A 729 -22.29 20.84 26.82
CA SER A 729 -23.19 21.78 26.17
C SER A 729 -24.26 21.07 25.33
N PRO A 730 -25.35 21.75 24.94
CA PRO A 730 -26.27 21.24 23.92
C PRO A 730 -25.56 21.08 22.57
N GLU A 731 -25.90 20.03 21.82
CA GLU A 731 -25.46 19.89 20.42
C GLU A 731 -25.94 21.09 19.58
N SER A 732 -24.99 21.77 18.92
CA SER A 732 -25.27 22.99 18.17
C SER A 732 -24.27 23.19 17.04
N LYS A 733 -24.76 23.66 15.88
CA LYS A 733 -23.93 23.97 14.72
C LYS A 733 -22.92 25.11 14.95
N ARG A 734 -23.02 25.87 16.05
CA ARG A 734 -22.16 27.02 16.36
C ARG A 734 -21.09 26.76 17.40
N TRP A 735 -21.40 25.99 18.43
CA TRP A 735 -20.43 25.63 19.45
C TRP A 735 -20.93 24.42 20.24
N GLU A 736 -20.01 23.55 20.61
CA GLU A 736 -20.21 22.37 21.42
C GLU A 736 -18.93 22.17 22.24
N SER A 737 -19.04 21.88 23.53
CA SER A 737 -17.92 21.61 24.42
C SER A 737 -18.35 20.64 25.52
N GLY A 738 -17.49 19.67 25.81
CA GLY A 738 -17.66 18.70 26.88
C GLY A 738 -16.38 18.52 27.68
N LEU A 739 -16.49 18.56 29.01
CA LEU A 739 -15.41 18.22 29.93
C LEU A 739 -15.82 16.98 30.71
N GLU A 740 -14.98 15.95 30.73
CA GLU A 740 -15.15 14.73 31.49
C GLU A 740 -13.96 14.51 32.43
N TYR A 741 -14.22 14.05 33.65
CA TYR A 741 -13.23 13.56 34.60
C TYR A 741 -13.54 12.09 34.88
N VAL A 742 -12.54 11.22 34.75
CA VAL A 742 -12.62 9.80 35.05
C VAL A 742 -11.60 9.47 36.15
N SER A 743 -12.07 8.84 37.22
CA SER A 743 -11.20 8.19 38.20
C SER A 743 -11.43 6.69 38.12
N ARG A 744 -10.36 5.90 38.15
CA ARG A 744 -10.41 4.43 38.13
C ARG A 744 -9.41 3.87 39.14
N ASN A 745 -9.86 2.96 39.99
CA ASN A 745 -9.01 2.20 40.90
C ASN A 745 -9.12 0.71 40.59
N ASP A 746 -7.99 0.02 40.49
CA ASP A 746 -7.91 -1.42 40.30
C ASP A 746 -7.23 -2.09 41.51
N THR A 747 -7.73 -3.26 41.93
CA THR A 747 -7.19 -4.06 43.03
C THR A 747 -7.03 -5.53 42.63
N ARG A 748 -6.11 -6.24 43.30
CA ARG A 748 -5.86 -7.69 43.15
C ARG A 748 -5.55 -8.36 44.47
N PRO A 749 -5.81 -9.67 44.59
CA PRO A 749 -5.36 -10.42 45.77
C PRO A 749 -3.84 -10.57 45.78
N ILE A 750 -3.24 -10.27 46.93
CA ILE A 750 -1.90 -10.70 47.36
C ILE A 750 -2.11 -11.46 48.66
N GLU A 751 -1.53 -12.66 48.77
CA GLU A 751 -1.66 -13.50 49.97
C GLU A 751 -3.15 -13.73 50.34
N GLY A 752 -4.01 -13.92 49.33
CA GLY A 752 -5.46 -14.09 49.48
C GLY A 752 -6.26 -12.81 49.79
N THR A 753 -5.61 -11.63 49.93
CA THR A 753 -6.26 -10.37 50.32
C THR A 753 -6.17 -9.29 49.25
N TYR A 754 -7.29 -8.62 48.93
CA TYR A 754 -7.31 -7.53 47.95
C TYR A 754 -6.45 -6.33 48.39
N ARG A 755 -5.42 -6.00 47.60
CA ARG A 755 -4.58 -4.79 47.76
C ARG A 755 -4.67 -3.90 46.51
N PRO A 756 -4.44 -2.57 46.63
CA PRO A 756 -4.34 -1.67 45.49
C PRO A 756 -3.28 -2.12 44.48
N LEU A 757 -3.62 -2.01 43.19
CA LEU A 757 -2.71 -2.27 42.08
C LEU A 757 -2.40 -0.96 41.35
N THR A 758 -3.44 -0.28 40.86
CA THR A 758 -3.33 0.97 40.09
C THR A 758 -4.43 1.97 40.47
N SER A 759 -4.09 3.26 40.43
CA SER A 759 -5.03 4.38 40.48
C SER A 759 -4.78 5.29 39.28
N ALA A 760 -5.82 5.56 38.52
CA ALA A 760 -5.78 6.40 37.33
C ALA A 760 -6.74 7.59 37.50
N GLN A 761 -6.27 8.77 37.09
CA GLN A 761 -7.08 9.98 36.97
C GLN A 761 -6.95 10.53 35.56
N GLU A 762 -8.07 10.84 34.91
CA GLU A 762 -8.09 11.19 33.50
C GLU A 762 -9.07 12.33 33.23
N TRP A 763 -8.59 13.39 32.58
CA TRP A 763 -9.35 14.56 32.16
C TRP A 763 -9.49 14.55 30.64
N ARG A 764 -10.73 14.59 30.15
CA ARG A 764 -11.06 14.65 28.72
C ARG A 764 -11.78 15.95 28.40
N TRP A 765 -11.24 16.74 27.49
CA TRP A 765 -11.92 17.90 26.93
C TRP A 765 -12.15 17.70 25.43
N ASN A 766 -13.39 17.86 24.99
CA ASN A 766 -13.80 17.83 23.59
C ASN A 766 -14.46 19.16 23.24
N THR A 767 -14.12 19.74 22.10
CA THR A 767 -14.65 21.05 21.68
C THR A 767 -14.83 21.13 20.17
N LYS A 768 -15.89 21.80 19.75
CA LYS A 768 -16.20 22.11 18.35
C LYS A 768 -16.85 23.49 18.29
N LEU A 769 -16.16 24.50 17.80
CA LEU A 769 -16.63 25.89 17.77
C LEU A 769 -16.56 26.45 16.35
N GLN A 770 -17.68 26.97 15.85
CA GLN A 770 -17.85 27.52 14.51
C GLN A 770 -18.43 28.94 14.59
N PHE A 771 -17.55 29.95 14.57
CA PHE A 771 -17.93 31.35 14.56
C PHE A 771 -18.02 31.89 13.12
N LYS A 772 -19.26 31.97 12.61
CA LYS A 772 -19.56 32.32 11.21
C LYS A 772 -18.81 31.38 10.26
N GLN A 773 -18.48 31.83 9.04
CA GLN A 773 -17.55 31.15 8.13
C GLN A 773 -16.08 31.58 8.36
N ALA A 774 -15.79 32.30 9.45
CA ALA A 774 -14.51 32.99 9.66
C ALA A 774 -13.57 32.27 10.64
N PHE A 775 -14.10 31.42 11.52
CA PHE A 775 -13.32 30.65 12.49
C PHE A 775 -14.04 29.33 12.78
N GLY A 776 -13.35 28.22 12.64
CA GLY A 776 -13.74 26.88 13.01
C GLY A 776 -12.64 26.23 13.85
N LEU A 777 -13.00 25.60 14.95
CA LEU A 777 -12.12 24.85 15.84
C LEU A 777 -12.80 23.51 16.10
N ASN A 778 -12.05 22.42 16.01
CA ASN A 778 -12.47 21.09 16.43
C ASN A 778 -11.29 20.46 17.18
N GLY A 779 -11.52 19.82 18.31
CA GLY A 779 -10.42 19.18 19.01
C GLY A 779 -10.81 18.33 20.20
N ASN A 780 -9.89 17.45 20.56
CA ASN A 780 -9.90 16.63 21.75
C ASN A 780 -8.57 16.78 22.51
N LEU A 781 -8.63 16.64 23.83
CA LEU A 781 -7.47 16.59 24.70
C LEU A 781 -7.79 15.64 25.85
N THR A 782 -6.91 14.68 26.08
CA THR A 782 -6.96 13.72 27.16
C THR A 782 -5.65 13.80 27.93
N TYR A 783 -5.72 14.09 29.22
CA TYR A 783 -4.60 14.00 30.15
C TYR A 783 -4.89 12.91 31.17
N ARG A 784 -4.00 11.93 31.30
CA ARG A 784 -4.11 10.81 32.23
C ARG A 784 -2.88 10.73 33.11
N SER A 785 -3.07 10.57 34.40
CA SER A 785 -2.03 10.23 35.37
C SER A 785 -2.28 8.82 35.90
N LEU A 786 -1.28 7.94 35.84
CA LEU A 786 -1.34 6.58 36.39
C LEU A 786 -0.32 6.41 37.53
N GLN A 787 -0.83 6.01 38.69
CA GLN A 787 -0.04 5.57 39.84
C GLN A 787 -0.11 4.04 39.95
N SER A 788 1.05 3.39 40.08
CA SER A 788 1.18 1.96 40.39
C SER A 788 1.65 1.80 41.83
N PHE A 789 0.98 0.93 42.59
CA PHE A 789 1.33 0.66 44.00
C PHE A 789 2.27 -0.54 44.17
N GLN A 790 2.73 -1.14 43.08
CA GLN A 790 3.56 -2.35 43.07
C GLN A 790 4.69 -2.22 42.04
N GLN A 791 5.91 -2.58 42.46
CA GLN A 791 7.08 -2.68 41.57
C GLN A 791 7.01 -3.97 40.74
N GLN A 792 6.21 -3.96 39.68
CA GLN A 792 6.46 -4.85 38.53
C GLN A 792 7.39 -4.13 37.56
N SER A 793 8.44 -4.83 37.12
CA SER A 793 9.64 -4.29 36.46
C SER A 793 9.46 -3.62 35.08
N ASN A 794 8.22 -3.44 34.61
CA ASN A 794 7.87 -2.76 33.35
C ASN A 794 6.66 -1.81 33.49
N ALA A 795 6.22 -1.50 34.71
CA ALA A 795 5.11 -0.58 34.94
C ALA A 795 5.60 0.88 34.89
N ASN A 796 5.66 1.48 33.69
CA ASN A 796 5.88 2.92 33.54
C ASN A 796 4.75 3.69 34.24
N THR A 797 4.98 4.10 35.49
CA THR A 797 4.23 5.18 36.13
C THR A 797 4.51 6.45 35.37
N GLY A 798 3.48 7.09 34.83
CA GLY A 798 3.69 8.22 33.93
C GLY A 798 2.40 8.97 33.63
N ASN A 799 2.57 10.23 33.23
CA ASN A 799 1.49 11.07 32.76
C ASN A 799 1.40 10.98 31.24
N THR A 800 0.29 10.48 30.73
CA THR A 800 0.02 10.44 29.29
C THR A 800 -0.77 11.67 28.87
N LEU A 801 -0.30 12.39 27.86
CA LEU A 801 -1.04 13.45 27.20
C LEU A 801 -1.32 13.03 25.76
N LEU A 802 -2.58 13.08 25.34
CA LEU A 802 -3.05 12.67 24.02
C LEU A 802 -4.05 13.71 23.53
N GLY A 803 -3.92 14.25 22.33
CA GLY A 803 -4.88 15.23 21.84
C GLY A 803 -4.64 15.67 20.42
N ARG A 804 -5.68 16.22 19.80
CA ARG A 804 -5.66 16.79 18.45
C ARG A 804 -6.52 18.03 18.41
N ILE A 805 -6.00 19.10 17.80
CA ILE A 805 -6.65 20.38 17.60
C ILE A 805 -6.56 20.75 16.12
N ASP A 806 -7.72 20.82 15.46
CA ASP A 806 -7.90 21.31 14.09
C ASP A 806 -8.52 22.71 14.13
N LEU A 807 -7.75 23.71 13.74
CA LEU A 807 -8.12 25.12 13.67
C LEU A 807 -8.18 25.58 12.21
N ASN A 808 -9.28 26.19 11.81
CA ASN A 808 -9.52 26.77 10.49
C ASN A 808 -9.98 28.22 10.60
N THR A 809 -9.28 29.15 9.97
CA THR A 809 -9.57 30.60 10.07
C THR A 809 -9.60 31.25 8.69
N ALA A 810 -10.51 32.22 8.52
CA ALA A 810 -10.72 33.00 7.30
C ALA A 810 -11.14 34.43 7.67
N ILE A 811 -10.16 35.26 7.98
CA ILE A 811 -10.35 36.62 8.51
C ILE A 811 -10.60 37.61 7.35
N TRP A 812 -11.42 38.64 7.61
CA TRP A 812 -11.75 39.74 6.70
C TRP A 812 -12.17 39.33 5.27
N LYS A 813 -13.09 38.35 5.17
CA LYS A 813 -13.57 37.77 3.90
C LYS A 813 -12.47 37.06 3.09
N GLY A 814 -11.52 36.44 3.78
CA GLY A 814 -10.49 35.59 3.19
C GLY A 814 -9.19 36.30 2.81
N LEU A 815 -8.93 37.50 3.36
CA LEU A 815 -7.63 38.19 3.28
C LEU A 815 -6.54 37.40 3.98
N ALA A 816 -6.82 36.87 5.17
CA ALA A 816 -5.93 35.94 5.86
C ALA A 816 -6.69 34.63 6.07
N ARG A 817 -6.08 33.54 5.65
CA ARG A 817 -6.58 32.18 5.88
C ARG A 817 -5.48 31.40 6.60
N ALA A 818 -5.81 30.71 7.69
CA ALA A 818 -4.88 29.79 8.33
C ALA A 818 -5.59 28.52 8.76
N THR A 819 -5.01 27.38 8.38
CA THR A 819 -5.38 26.04 8.84
C THR A 819 -4.22 25.50 9.66
N THR A 820 -4.49 25.05 10.89
CA THR A 820 -3.50 24.42 11.78
C THR A 820 -4.11 23.13 12.33
N THR A 821 -3.49 21.99 12.05
CA THR A 821 -3.69 20.74 12.78
C THR A 821 -2.50 20.54 13.70
N TYR A 822 -2.75 20.35 14.98
CA TYR A 822 -1.75 20.03 15.99
C TYR A 822 -2.22 18.80 16.77
N GLU A 823 -1.46 17.72 16.68
CA GLU A 823 -1.75 16.43 17.28
C GLU A 823 -0.53 15.97 18.08
N LEU A 824 -0.76 15.36 19.23
CA LEU A 824 0.27 14.80 20.08
C LEU A 824 -0.24 13.53 20.78
N GLY A 825 0.66 12.62 21.08
CA GLY A 825 0.32 11.37 21.77
C GLY A 825 1.53 10.52 22.06
N SER A 826 1.28 9.30 22.50
CA SER A 826 2.27 8.27 22.82
C SER A 826 1.99 7.00 22.02
N GLY A 827 3.04 6.33 21.57
CA GLY A 827 2.95 5.17 20.69
C GLY A 827 4.28 4.42 20.65
N GLN A 828 4.55 3.79 19.52
CA GLN A 828 5.82 3.12 19.26
C GLN A 828 6.24 3.23 17.80
N GLU A 829 7.50 2.94 17.49
CA GLU A 829 8.01 2.88 16.12
C GLU A 829 8.68 1.51 15.90
N PRO A 830 8.30 0.74 14.86
CA PRO A 830 9.04 -0.45 14.51
C PRO A 830 10.44 -0.06 14.01
N LYS A 831 11.48 -0.77 14.45
CA LYS A 831 12.74 -0.74 13.72
C LYS A 831 12.52 -1.33 12.33
N LEU A 832 12.89 -0.58 11.30
CA LEU A 832 12.87 -1.05 9.92
C LEU A 832 14.20 -1.70 9.57
N GLU A 833 14.11 -2.76 8.77
CA GLU A 833 15.23 -3.45 8.16
C GLU A 833 15.08 -3.35 6.65
N PHE A 834 16.19 -3.21 5.92
CA PHE A 834 16.18 -3.09 4.47
C PHE A 834 17.04 -4.17 3.85
N THR A 835 16.45 -4.96 2.96
CA THR A 835 17.15 -5.90 2.08
C THR A 835 17.11 -5.37 0.65
N TYR A 836 18.13 -5.66 -0.14
CA TYR A 836 18.22 -5.22 -1.54
C TYR A 836 18.16 -6.42 -2.49
N ILE A 837 17.22 -6.37 -3.42
CA ILE A 837 16.99 -7.43 -4.41
C ILE A 837 17.37 -6.90 -5.79
N ARG A 838 18.17 -7.68 -6.53
CA ARG A 838 18.59 -7.34 -7.90
C ARG A 838 17.41 -7.52 -8.86
N VAL A 839 17.22 -6.54 -9.74
CA VAL A 839 16.21 -6.53 -10.81
C VAL A 839 16.86 -6.17 -12.15
N ALA A 840 16.10 -6.21 -13.25
CA ALA A 840 16.62 -5.77 -14.54
C ALA A 840 16.98 -4.26 -14.50
N PRO A 841 18.06 -3.82 -15.17
CA PRO A 841 18.39 -2.40 -15.26
C PRO A 841 17.22 -1.59 -15.82
N GLY A 842 16.81 -0.55 -15.11
CA GLY A 842 15.66 0.27 -15.46
C GLY A 842 14.34 -0.08 -14.75
N GLU A 843 14.27 -1.20 -14.04
CA GLU A 843 13.12 -1.56 -13.19
C GLU A 843 13.36 -1.21 -11.71
N GLY A 844 14.62 -0.97 -11.33
CA GLY A 844 15.01 -0.62 -9.95
C GLY A 844 14.88 0.86 -9.60
N VAL A 845 15.37 1.17 -8.40
CA VAL A 845 15.58 2.55 -7.90
C VAL A 845 17.01 2.74 -7.35
N TYR A 846 17.65 1.64 -6.95
CA TYR A 846 18.98 1.63 -6.34
C TYR A 846 20.04 1.09 -7.28
N ILE A 847 21.28 1.46 -7.02
CA ILE A 847 22.50 0.89 -7.60
C ILE A 847 23.47 0.52 -6.47
N TRP A 848 24.12 -0.63 -6.61
CA TRP A 848 25.20 -1.08 -5.73
C TRP A 848 26.54 -0.50 -6.19
N GLN A 849 27.29 0.07 -5.26
CA GLN A 849 28.51 0.86 -5.52
C GLN A 849 29.72 0.36 -4.70
N ASP A 850 29.85 -0.94 -4.50
CA ASP A 850 30.96 -1.63 -3.78
C ASP A 850 32.33 -0.93 -3.88
N SER A 851 32.80 -0.65 -5.11
CA SER A 851 34.09 0.00 -5.37
C SER A 851 34.26 1.44 -4.84
N LEU A 852 33.20 2.07 -4.33
CA LEU A 852 33.23 3.37 -3.63
C LEU A 852 33.38 3.21 -2.11
N TYR A 853 33.36 1.98 -1.60
CA TYR A 853 33.28 1.63 -0.18
C TYR A 853 34.41 0.68 0.24
N ASN A 854 34.22 -0.65 0.16
CA ASN A 854 35.17 -1.63 0.70
C ASN A 854 35.80 -2.55 -0.36
N GLY A 855 35.16 -2.81 -1.50
CA GLY A 855 35.66 -3.70 -2.55
C GLY A 855 35.58 -5.20 -2.22
N ASP A 856 34.72 -5.63 -1.28
CA ASP A 856 34.64 -7.01 -0.79
C ASP A 856 33.75 -7.93 -1.64
N GLY A 857 32.96 -7.37 -2.58
CA GLY A 857 32.10 -8.12 -3.48
C GLY A 857 30.81 -8.66 -2.84
N ILE A 858 30.46 -8.22 -1.63
CA ILE A 858 29.27 -8.62 -0.86
C ILE A 858 28.34 -7.41 -0.75
N ILE A 859 27.03 -7.61 -0.90
CA ILE A 859 26.11 -6.49 -0.77
C ILE A 859 25.97 -6.08 0.70
N GLN A 860 26.39 -4.85 1.02
CA GLN A 860 26.11 -4.22 2.31
C GLN A 860 25.09 -3.06 2.16
N PRO A 861 24.21 -2.81 3.15
CA PRO A 861 23.21 -1.72 3.06
C PRO A 861 23.79 -0.32 2.84
N ASN A 862 25.02 -0.08 3.31
CA ASN A 862 25.79 1.15 3.09
C ASN A 862 26.31 1.32 1.66
N GLU A 863 26.35 0.29 0.83
CA GLU A 863 26.87 0.39 -0.55
C GLU A 863 25.78 0.67 -1.58
N MET A 864 24.54 0.79 -1.11
CA MET A 864 23.37 1.05 -1.93
C MET A 864 23.04 2.54 -1.93
N ASP A 865 23.01 3.11 -3.13
CA ASP A 865 22.62 4.50 -3.37
C ASP A 865 21.48 4.58 -4.38
N ILE A 866 20.73 5.69 -4.36
CA ILE A 866 19.66 5.94 -5.32
C ILE A 866 20.29 6.23 -6.69
N ALA A 867 19.88 5.48 -7.70
CA ALA A 867 20.40 5.61 -9.06
C ALA A 867 20.00 6.96 -9.69
N PRO A 868 20.95 7.83 -10.11
CA PRO A 868 20.64 9.13 -10.70
C PRO A 868 20.03 9.03 -12.11
N PHE A 869 20.23 7.89 -12.79
CA PHE A 869 19.64 7.57 -14.08
C PHE A 869 18.96 6.21 -14.03
N GLN A 870 17.77 6.11 -14.63
CA GLN A 870 16.97 4.89 -14.60
C GLN A 870 17.71 3.70 -15.23
N ASP A 871 18.50 3.89 -16.29
CA ASP A 871 19.27 2.82 -16.94
C ASP A 871 20.32 2.13 -16.04
N GLN A 872 20.65 2.74 -14.90
CA GLN A 872 21.58 2.19 -13.91
C GLN A 872 20.87 1.57 -12.69
N ALA A 873 19.56 1.76 -12.58
CA ALA A 873 18.76 1.32 -11.44
C ALA A 873 18.45 -0.19 -11.56
N ASN A 874 19.28 -1.01 -10.90
CA ASN A 874 19.26 -2.47 -10.99
C ASN A 874 19.02 -3.17 -9.64
N TYR A 875 18.70 -2.41 -8.58
CA TYR A 875 18.24 -2.93 -7.29
C TYR A 875 16.93 -2.28 -6.85
N ILE A 876 16.10 -3.05 -6.17
CA ILE A 876 14.97 -2.56 -5.37
C ILE A 876 15.28 -2.76 -3.89
N ARG A 877 14.79 -1.85 -3.05
CA ARG A 877 14.86 -1.96 -1.59
C ARG A 877 13.54 -2.53 -1.07
N VAL A 878 13.62 -3.58 -0.27
CA VAL A 878 12.48 -4.22 0.40
C VAL A 878 12.58 -3.98 1.89
N ALA A 879 11.56 -3.32 2.46
CA ALA A 879 11.50 -3.05 3.90
C ALA A 879 10.89 -4.24 4.64
N THR A 880 11.69 -4.88 5.50
CA THR A 880 11.22 -5.90 6.44
C THR A 880 10.94 -5.24 7.79
N ILE A 881 9.72 -5.40 8.30
CA ILE A 881 9.36 -4.86 9.62
C ILE A 881 9.75 -5.86 10.70
N THR A 882 10.48 -5.37 11.70
CA THR A 882 10.86 -6.17 12.86
C THR A 882 9.79 -6.11 13.95
N ASP A 883 9.74 -7.12 14.83
CA ASP A 883 8.94 -7.06 16.08
C ASP A 883 9.62 -6.18 17.16
N GLN A 884 10.74 -5.50 16.84
CA GLN A 884 11.41 -4.60 17.79
C GLN A 884 10.81 -3.20 17.68
N TYR A 885 10.00 -2.83 18.67
CA TYR A 885 9.35 -1.53 18.74
C TYR A 885 10.05 -0.61 19.76
N ILE A 886 10.31 0.64 19.36
CA ILE A 886 10.81 1.70 20.24
C ILE A 886 9.62 2.56 20.69
N ARG A 887 9.28 2.48 21.98
CA ARG A 887 8.22 3.30 22.60
C ARG A 887 8.60 4.78 22.52
N ASN A 888 7.67 5.61 22.04
CA ASN A 888 7.91 7.02 21.78
C ASN A 888 6.70 7.91 22.09
N ASN A 889 6.96 9.18 22.32
CA ASN A 889 5.99 10.26 22.31
C ASN A 889 6.11 11.03 20.99
N TYR A 890 4.99 11.28 20.34
CA TYR A 890 4.94 11.94 19.04
C TYR A 890 4.19 13.27 19.07
N VAL A 891 4.62 14.18 18.19
CA VAL A 891 3.92 15.43 17.90
C VAL A 891 3.89 15.66 16.38
N ASN A 892 2.69 15.87 15.86
CA ASN A 892 2.39 16.17 14.46
C ASN A 892 1.83 17.60 14.39
N TRP A 893 2.49 18.47 13.63
CA TRP A 893 2.06 19.85 13.44
C TRP A 893 2.03 20.19 11.95
N ASN A 894 0.83 20.43 11.44
CA ASN A 894 0.59 20.84 10.06
C ASN A 894 -0.08 22.21 10.05
N GLN A 895 0.63 23.23 9.61
CA GLN A 895 0.14 24.61 9.54
C GLN A 895 0.27 25.16 8.13
N SER A 896 -0.79 25.73 7.59
CA SER A 896 -0.81 26.49 6.34
C SER A 896 -1.40 27.87 6.58
N VAL A 897 -0.63 28.92 6.32
CA VAL A 897 -1.07 30.33 6.41
C VAL A 897 -0.94 30.98 5.03
N ASN A 898 -2.00 31.64 4.58
CA ASN A 898 -2.04 32.40 3.34
C ASN A 898 -2.64 33.79 3.60
N ILE A 899 -1.85 34.84 3.35
CA ILE A 899 -2.24 36.24 3.49
C ILE A 899 -2.23 36.86 2.09
N ASP A 900 -3.41 37.20 1.59
CA ASP A 900 -3.65 37.85 0.29
C ASP A 900 -4.56 39.08 0.47
N PRO A 901 -3.98 40.28 0.69
CA PRO A 901 -4.71 41.54 0.77
C PRO A 901 -5.51 41.90 -0.49
N ARG A 902 -5.17 41.31 -1.65
CA ARG A 902 -5.91 41.53 -2.89
C ARG A 902 -7.35 41.02 -2.80
N ALA A 903 -7.60 39.96 -2.03
CA ALA A 903 -8.94 39.41 -1.79
C ALA A 903 -9.90 40.43 -1.17
N ARG A 904 -9.40 41.46 -0.46
CA ARG A 904 -10.21 42.54 0.13
C ARG A 904 -10.07 43.88 -0.61
N TRP A 905 -8.90 44.18 -1.19
CA TRP A 905 -8.54 45.49 -1.73
C TRP A 905 -8.27 45.51 -3.24
N PHE A 906 -8.82 44.55 -4.00
CA PHE A 906 -8.72 44.48 -5.47
C PHE A 906 -8.90 45.84 -6.17
N ASN A 907 -9.93 46.61 -5.77
CA ASN A 907 -10.28 47.92 -6.34
C ASN A 907 -9.50 49.13 -5.77
N ALA A 908 -8.59 48.96 -4.81
CA ALA A 908 -7.88 50.10 -4.21
C ALA A 908 -6.91 50.72 -5.23
N LYS A 909 -7.14 51.99 -5.61
CA LYS A 909 -6.31 52.70 -6.62
C LYS A 909 -5.16 53.49 -5.98
N THR A 910 -5.39 54.13 -4.84
CA THR A 910 -4.45 55.05 -4.15
C THR A 910 -4.20 54.65 -2.69
N GLY A 911 -3.12 55.19 -2.10
CA GLY A 911 -2.73 54.98 -0.70
C GLY A 911 -2.19 53.59 -0.37
N LEU A 912 -1.91 53.34 0.92
CA LEU A 912 -1.27 52.13 1.45
C LEU A 912 -1.92 50.80 0.97
N LYS A 913 -3.25 50.78 0.80
CA LYS A 913 -4.00 49.61 0.31
C LYS A 913 -3.62 49.23 -1.13
N SER A 914 -3.21 50.19 -1.96
CA SER A 914 -2.75 49.97 -3.34
C SER A 914 -1.35 49.36 -3.40
N TYR A 915 -0.52 49.57 -2.36
CA TYR A 915 0.75 48.85 -2.19
C TYR A 915 0.50 47.45 -1.63
N LEU A 916 -0.22 47.33 -0.50
CA LEU A 916 -0.44 46.06 0.19
C LEU A 916 -1.16 45.00 -0.66
N LYS A 917 -2.04 45.37 -1.60
CA LYS A 917 -2.68 44.43 -2.55
C LYS A 917 -1.70 43.73 -3.50
N THR A 918 -0.45 44.19 -3.60
CA THR A 918 0.60 43.56 -4.42
C THR A 918 1.39 42.51 -3.65
N LEU A 919 1.47 42.63 -2.32
CA LEU A 919 2.13 41.65 -1.47
C LEU A 919 1.18 40.48 -1.19
N ALA A 920 1.70 39.26 -1.17
CA ALA A 920 1.00 38.12 -0.62
C ALA A 920 2.00 37.18 0.06
N PHE A 921 1.63 36.58 1.18
CA PHE A 921 2.51 35.70 1.95
C PHE A 921 1.90 34.32 2.08
N GLN A 922 2.66 33.28 1.76
CA GLN A 922 2.28 31.89 1.92
C GLN A 922 3.31 31.17 2.78
N SER A 923 2.86 30.52 3.85
CA SER A 923 3.66 29.75 4.78
C SER A 923 3.04 28.36 4.93
N SER A 924 3.85 27.32 4.85
CA SER A 924 3.45 25.95 5.14
C SER A 924 4.51 25.26 5.99
N TRP A 925 4.09 24.71 7.13
CA TRP A 925 4.86 23.80 7.97
C TRP A 925 4.16 22.45 8.02
N ARG A 926 4.90 21.36 7.81
CA ARG A 926 4.47 19.99 8.10
C ARG A 926 5.57 19.30 8.88
N ILE A 927 5.36 19.14 10.18
CA ILE A 927 6.27 18.47 11.10
C ILE A 927 5.60 17.21 11.65
N SER A 928 6.35 16.11 11.68
CA SER A 928 6.10 14.93 12.50
C SER A 928 7.40 14.62 13.24
N ARG A 929 7.32 14.46 14.55
CA ARG A 929 8.48 14.25 15.44
C ARG A 929 8.13 13.15 16.43
N LYS A 930 8.98 12.13 16.57
CA LYS A 930 8.84 11.01 17.51
C LYS A 930 10.10 10.95 18.37
N VAL A 931 9.92 10.99 19.69
CA VAL A 931 11.00 11.06 20.69
C VAL A 931 10.82 9.90 21.67
N GLN A 932 11.89 9.26 22.10
CA GLN A 932 11.85 8.17 23.08
C GLN A 932 11.11 8.61 24.36
N ASP A 933 10.34 7.69 24.95
CA ASP A 933 9.56 7.97 26.15
C ASP A 933 10.48 8.10 27.38
N ASN A 934 10.91 9.33 27.66
CA ASN A 934 11.86 9.73 28.71
C ASN A 934 11.41 11.08 29.31
N GLU A 935 11.46 11.23 30.64
CA GLU A 935 10.99 12.43 31.35
C GLU A 935 11.71 13.72 30.95
N GLN A 936 12.95 13.63 30.47
CA GLN A 936 13.75 14.78 30.03
C GLN A 936 13.39 15.30 28.64
N ALA A 937 12.56 14.57 27.88
CA ALA A 937 12.22 14.92 26.50
C ALA A 937 11.06 15.93 26.40
N LEU A 938 11.29 17.06 25.73
CA LEU A 938 10.24 18.04 25.36
C LEU A 938 9.34 17.48 24.23
N SER A 939 8.58 16.42 24.51
CA SER A 939 7.73 15.71 23.53
C SER A 939 6.70 16.61 22.85
N TRP A 940 6.10 17.53 23.60
CA TRP A 940 5.10 18.49 23.15
C TRP A 940 5.63 19.60 22.22
N ASN A 941 6.94 19.83 22.13
CA ASN A 941 7.47 20.91 21.29
C ASN A 941 7.75 20.40 19.86
N PRO A 942 6.97 20.83 18.82
CA PRO A 942 7.22 20.41 17.45
C PRO A 942 8.47 21.08 16.83
N LEU A 943 8.95 22.20 17.40
CA LEU A 943 10.07 22.96 16.86
C LEU A 943 11.45 22.48 17.35
N ALA A 944 11.49 21.51 18.29
CA ALA A 944 12.70 20.90 18.81
C ALA A 944 13.32 19.89 17.80
N LEU A 945 13.75 20.41 16.65
CA LEU A 945 14.22 19.66 15.48
C LEU A 945 15.76 19.52 15.43
N ASN A 946 16.41 19.27 16.57
CA ASN A 946 17.83 18.94 16.57
C ASN A 946 18.00 17.46 16.20
N LEU A 947 18.59 17.17 15.04
CA LEU A 947 18.71 15.80 14.53
C LEU A 947 19.72 14.96 15.34
N SER A 948 20.72 15.63 15.95
CA SER A 948 21.74 15.04 16.81
C SER A 948 21.25 14.71 18.23
N ASP A 949 19.98 14.94 18.55
CA ASP A 949 19.37 14.47 19.81
C ASP A 949 19.25 12.93 19.80
N THR A 950 19.88 12.27 20.77
CA THR A 950 19.85 10.81 20.92
C THR A 950 18.47 10.29 21.32
N ASN A 951 17.64 11.11 21.97
CA ASN A 951 16.25 10.76 22.26
C ASN A 951 15.35 10.83 21.00
N LEU A 952 15.79 11.47 19.91
CA LEU A 952 14.98 11.64 18.71
C LEU A 952 14.99 10.36 17.85
N VAL A 953 13.91 9.59 17.96
CA VAL A 953 13.69 8.31 17.26
C VAL A 953 13.37 8.53 15.78
N ALA A 954 12.51 9.50 15.45
CA ALA A 954 12.22 9.83 14.05
C ALA A 954 11.78 11.29 13.91
N ALA A 955 12.08 11.90 12.76
CA ALA A 955 11.58 13.22 12.42
C ALA A 955 11.34 13.36 10.91
N SER A 956 10.30 14.10 10.55
CA SER A 956 10.08 14.63 9.22
C SER A 956 9.54 16.05 9.36
N ALA A 957 10.33 17.06 8.97
CA ALA A 957 9.95 18.46 9.08
C ALA A 957 10.13 19.15 7.73
N ASN A 958 9.06 19.77 7.23
CA ASN A 958 9.04 20.47 5.95
C ASN A 958 8.44 21.86 6.16
N GLY A 959 9.28 22.89 6.15
CA GLY A 959 8.92 24.31 6.18
C GLY A 959 9.11 24.93 4.80
N ARG A 960 8.14 25.73 4.34
CA ARG A 960 8.27 26.58 3.14
C ARG A 960 7.56 27.90 3.35
N HIS A 961 8.28 28.99 3.14
CA HIS A 961 7.79 30.36 3.33
C HIS A 961 8.09 31.17 2.08
N VAL A 962 7.08 31.85 1.52
CA VAL A 962 7.20 32.62 0.28
C VAL A 962 6.44 33.94 0.42
N LEU A 963 7.17 35.04 0.32
CA LEU A 963 6.62 36.38 0.10
C LEU A 963 6.60 36.65 -1.41
N PHE A 964 5.41 36.83 -1.96
CA PHE A 964 5.17 37.25 -3.33
C PHE A 964 5.00 38.76 -3.38
N ILE A 965 5.66 39.40 -4.34
CA ILE A 965 5.48 40.81 -4.72
C ILE A 965 4.89 40.83 -6.13
N ASN A 966 3.75 41.49 -6.27
CA ASN A 966 2.93 41.55 -7.49
C ASN A 966 2.42 40.17 -7.97
N ARG A 967 2.00 39.30 -7.03
CA ARG A 967 1.51 37.93 -7.30
C ARG A 967 0.47 37.91 -8.44
N ALA A 968 0.60 36.97 -9.38
CA ALA A 968 -0.29 36.81 -10.53
C ALA A 968 -0.44 38.06 -11.42
N SER A 969 0.56 38.96 -11.42
CA SER A 969 0.65 40.05 -12.39
C SER A 969 1.07 39.54 -13.77
N PRO A 970 0.43 39.99 -14.86
CA PRO A 970 0.82 39.61 -16.21
C PRO A 970 2.12 40.27 -16.67
N LYS A 971 2.65 41.27 -15.95
CA LYS A 971 3.90 41.97 -16.30
C LYS A 971 5.10 41.43 -15.55
N TRP A 972 5.09 41.43 -14.22
CA TRP A 972 6.23 40.98 -13.43
C TRP A 972 5.79 40.49 -12.04
N GLU A 973 6.55 39.58 -11.46
CA GLU A 973 6.34 39.02 -10.13
C GLU A 973 7.71 38.72 -9.50
N ILE A 974 7.86 38.96 -8.20
CA ILE A 974 9.06 38.56 -7.44
C ILE A 974 8.60 37.66 -6.29
N GLN A 975 9.37 36.62 -6.00
CA GLN A 975 9.19 35.72 -4.87
C GLN A 975 10.47 35.73 -4.05
N VAL A 976 10.35 35.94 -2.74
CA VAL A 976 11.45 35.82 -1.78
C VAL A 976 11.03 34.76 -0.77
N GLY A 977 11.87 33.75 -0.53
CA GLY A 977 11.45 32.62 0.29
C GLY A 977 12.55 31.78 0.87
N ASN A 978 12.12 30.83 1.68
CA ASN A 978 12.95 29.80 2.31
C ASN A 978 12.23 28.45 2.27
N THR A 979 13.01 27.39 2.13
CA THR A 979 12.63 26.00 2.28
C THR A 979 13.55 25.36 3.33
N ASP A 980 13.01 24.63 4.30
CA ASP A 980 13.78 23.83 5.28
C ASP A 980 13.12 22.44 5.36
N THR A 981 13.80 21.42 4.82
CA THR A 981 13.35 20.02 4.88
C THR A 981 14.34 19.19 5.68
N ARG A 982 13.85 18.41 6.65
CA ARG A 982 14.65 17.54 7.51
C ARG A 982 14.00 16.18 7.66
N SER A 983 14.80 15.14 7.68
CA SER A 983 14.37 13.77 7.95
C SER A 983 15.36 13.06 8.87
N LYS A 984 14.88 12.29 9.84
CA LYS A 984 15.64 11.28 10.60
C LYS A 984 14.83 9.99 10.67
N LEU A 985 15.47 8.87 10.35
CA LEU A 985 14.89 7.52 10.35
C LEU A 985 15.81 6.60 11.16
N VAL A 986 15.24 5.79 12.05
CA VAL A 986 15.97 4.71 12.76
C VAL A 986 15.74 3.39 12.04
N GLN A 987 16.84 2.68 11.78
CA GLN A 987 16.91 1.38 11.14
C GLN A 987 17.45 0.35 12.15
N THR A 988 17.52 -0.92 11.77
CA THR A 988 18.27 -1.94 12.53
C THR A 988 19.77 -1.64 12.62
N THR A 989 20.32 -0.94 11.61
CA THR A 989 21.72 -0.50 11.49
C THR A 989 21.94 0.96 11.98
N GLY A 990 21.17 1.42 12.97
CA GLY A 990 21.27 2.78 13.52
C GLY A 990 20.43 3.82 12.76
N PHE A 991 20.64 5.11 13.04
CA PHE A 991 19.90 6.20 12.39
C PHE A 991 20.58 6.74 11.12
N GLU A 992 19.76 7.15 10.15
CA GLU A 992 20.14 8.08 9.08
C GLU A 992 19.41 9.41 9.25
N SER A 993 20.12 10.53 9.08
CA SER A 993 19.56 11.88 9.08
C SER A 993 19.97 12.66 7.82
N ARG A 994 19.05 13.50 7.32
CA ARG A 994 19.26 14.35 6.14
C ARG A 994 18.60 15.71 6.35
N SER A 995 19.23 16.78 5.87
CA SER A 995 18.61 18.11 5.84
C SER A 995 18.94 18.91 4.58
N LEU A 996 18.04 19.80 4.21
CA LEU A 996 18.24 20.81 3.17
C LEU A 996 17.58 22.11 3.62
N ARG A 997 18.36 23.18 3.75
CA ARG A 997 17.86 24.54 3.97
C ARG A 997 18.28 25.42 2.80
N GLU A 998 17.31 25.99 2.10
CA GLU A 998 17.52 26.85 0.93
C GLU A 998 16.84 28.21 1.14
N TYR A 999 17.54 29.30 0.88
CA TYR A 999 16.97 30.65 0.74
C TYR A 999 17.02 31.03 -0.73
N PHE A 1000 15.90 31.51 -1.29
CA PHE A 1000 15.80 31.81 -2.72
C PHE A 1000 15.10 33.15 -3.00
N VAL A 1001 15.50 33.76 -4.12
CA VAL A 1001 14.86 34.91 -4.74
C VAL A 1001 14.57 34.55 -6.19
N GLN A 1002 13.29 34.55 -6.58
CA GLN A 1002 12.84 34.27 -7.94
C GLN A 1002 12.10 35.48 -8.51
N GLY A 1003 12.69 36.14 -9.51
CA GLY A 1003 12.03 37.19 -10.30
C GLY A 1003 11.50 36.65 -11.62
N ARG A 1004 10.32 37.11 -12.06
CA ARG A 1004 9.77 36.90 -13.41
C ARG A 1004 9.39 38.26 -14.00
N TRP A 1005 9.78 38.53 -15.23
CA TRP A 1005 9.42 39.72 -15.99
C TRP A 1005 9.03 39.34 -17.43
N ASN A 1006 7.74 39.47 -17.73
CA ASN A 1006 7.20 39.42 -19.09
C ASN A 1006 7.48 40.76 -19.76
N LEU A 1007 8.50 40.80 -20.62
CA LEU A 1007 8.92 41.98 -21.38
C LEU A 1007 7.84 42.38 -22.40
N ASN A 1008 7.20 41.39 -23.03
CA ASN A 1008 6.02 41.54 -23.87
C ASN A 1008 5.17 40.24 -23.82
N LYS A 1009 4.19 40.07 -24.72
CA LYS A 1009 3.35 38.85 -24.79
C LYS A 1009 4.13 37.58 -25.21
N VAL A 1010 5.32 37.74 -25.76
CA VAL A 1010 6.13 36.72 -26.43
C VAL A 1010 7.42 36.41 -25.66
N LEU A 1011 7.93 37.33 -24.84
CA LEU A 1011 9.22 37.19 -24.17
C LEU A 1011 9.08 37.36 -22.65
N SER A 1012 9.53 36.37 -21.90
CA SER A 1012 9.51 36.35 -20.43
C SER A 1012 10.88 35.96 -19.89
N LEU A 1013 11.51 36.88 -19.16
CA LEU A 1013 12.71 36.61 -18.38
C LEU A 1013 12.31 36.07 -17.00
N ARG A 1014 13.05 35.10 -16.49
CA ARG A 1014 13.03 34.68 -15.10
C ARG A 1014 14.47 34.60 -14.60
N LEU A 1015 14.69 34.95 -13.34
CA LEU A 1015 15.96 34.77 -12.64
C LEU A 1015 15.64 34.10 -11.31
N ASN A 1016 16.28 32.97 -11.02
CA ASN A 1016 16.25 32.33 -9.71
C ASN A 1016 17.67 32.37 -9.12
N VAL A 1017 17.82 32.90 -7.91
CA VAL A 1017 19.08 32.90 -7.16
C VAL A 1017 18.82 32.22 -5.83
N ALA A 1018 19.64 31.24 -5.45
CA ALA A 1018 19.49 30.48 -4.22
C ALA A 1018 20.83 30.26 -3.51
N ARG A 1019 20.78 30.19 -2.18
CA ARG A 1019 21.90 29.77 -1.33
C ARG A 1019 21.38 28.82 -0.26
N GLY A 1020 22.10 27.76 0.03
CA GLY A 1020 21.66 26.78 1.01
C GLY A 1020 22.74 25.89 1.60
N LEU A 1021 22.27 24.95 2.40
CA LEU A 1021 23.04 23.91 3.09
C LEU A 1021 22.30 22.58 2.93
N ARG A 1022 23.02 21.53 2.49
CA ARG A 1022 22.56 20.14 2.43
C ARG A 1022 23.41 19.29 3.37
N THR A 1023 22.81 18.47 4.21
CA THR A 1023 23.52 17.55 5.12
C THR A 1023 23.02 16.12 4.98
N ALA A 1024 23.94 15.17 5.17
CA ALA A 1024 23.65 13.77 5.47
C ALA A 1024 24.56 13.33 6.63
N ASP A 1025 24.07 12.42 7.45
CA ASP A 1025 24.66 12.02 8.74
C ASP A 1025 24.11 10.63 9.13
N SER A 1026 24.98 9.67 9.44
CA SER A 1026 24.64 8.25 9.59
C SER A 1026 25.40 7.56 10.74
N GLU A 1027 24.68 6.95 11.69
CA GLU A 1027 25.22 6.46 12.96
C GLU A 1027 26.34 5.41 12.83
N LEU A 1028 26.25 4.48 11.87
CA LEU A 1028 27.25 3.44 11.63
C LEU A 1028 28.10 3.66 10.38
N PHE A 1029 27.81 4.68 9.57
CA PHE A 1029 28.35 4.82 8.21
C PHE A 1029 28.85 6.24 7.93
N ASN A 1030 29.84 6.68 8.72
CA ASN A 1030 30.44 8.01 8.63
C ASN A 1030 30.96 8.38 7.22
N ASN A 1031 31.19 7.40 6.36
CA ASN A 1031 31.58 7.59 4.96
C ASN A 1031 30.44 8.15 4.07
N LYS A 1032 29.18 8.12 4.51
CA LYS A 1032 28.04 8.79 3.84
C LYS A 1032 27.83 10.24 4.30
N ASP A 1033 28.56 10.71 5.32
CA ASP A 1033 28.31 11.99 5.95
C ASP A 1033 28.86 13.15 5.12
N PHE A 1034 28.06 14.19 4.92
CA PHE A 1034 28.50 15.39 4.22
C PHE A 1034 27.80 16.65 4.71
N ARG A 1035 28.47 17.80 4.53
CA ARG A 1035 27.91 19.13 4.84
C ARG A 1035 28.19 20.09 3.67
N LEU A 1036 27.33 20.02 2.66
CA LEU A 1036 27.47 20.76 1.40
C LEU A 1036 26.81 22.15 1.52
N GLN A 1037 27.61 23.21 1.50
CA GLN A 1037 27.12 24.57 1.25
C GLN A 1037 27.03 24.81 -0.25
N PHE A 1038 25.92 25.37 -0.72
CA PHE A 1038 25.74 25.66 -2.14
C PHE A 1038 25.26 27.09 -2.43
N GLN A 1039 25.66 27.61 -3.58
CA GLN A 1039 25.11 28.83 -4.19
C GLN A 1039 24.73 28.55 -5.63
N LYS A 1040 23.62 29.12 -6.10
CA LYS A 1040 23.04 28.80 -7.41
C LYS A 1040 22.43 30.02 -8.07
N TRP A 1041 22.74 30.23 -9.34
CA TRP A 1041 22.22 31.31 -10.20
C TRP A 1041 21.62 30.72 -11.46
N GLU A 1042 20.32 30.93 -11.69
CA GLU A 1042 19.52 30.34 -12.76
C GLU A 1042 18.74 31.42 -13.54
N PRO A 1043 19.40 32.21 -14.41
CA PRO A 1043 18.72 32.98 -15.45
C PRO A 1043 18.04 32.06 -16.49
N GLN A 1044 16.81 32.42 -16.86
CA GLN A 1044 15.95 31.68 -17.78
C GLN A 1044 15.21 32.68 -18.71
N LEU A 1045 15.39 32.56 -20.02
CA LEU A 1045 14.67 33.32 -21.03
C LEU A 1045 13.66 32.42 -21.74
N THR A 1046 12.36 32.73 -21.61
CA THR A 1046 11.28 32.04 -22.31
C THR A 1046 10.81 32.88 -23.51
N TRP A 1047 10.81 32.28 -24.70
CA TRP A 1047 10.33 32.87 -25.95
C TRP A 1047 9.14 32.06 -26.49
N GLN A 1048 7.96 32.68 -26.49
CA GLN A 1048 6.67 32.09 -26.87
C GLN A 1048 5.95 32.97 -27.92
N PRO A 1049 6.40 32.98 -29.19
CA PRO A 1049 5.81 33.78 -30.27
C PRO A 1049 4.37 33.41 -30.64
N SER A 1050 3.89 32.23 -30.25
CA SER A 1050 2.50 31.79 -30.45
C SER A 1050 2.04 30.83 -29.35
N SER A 1051 0.76 30.45 -29.33
CA SER A 1051 0.26 29.34 -28.49
C SER A 1051 0.99 28.02 -28.78
N ASP A 1052 1.42 27.83 -30.02
CA ASP A 1052 1.89 26.57 -30.56
C ASP A 1052 3.41 26.41 -30.46
N PHE A 1053 4.15 27.42 -30.00
CA PHE A 1053 5.62 27.39 -29.96
C PHE A 1053 6.14 28.07 -28.69
N ARG A 1054 7.00 27.38 -27.94
CA ARG A 1054 7.75 27.91 -26.79
C ARG A 1054 9.18 27.36 -26.77
N SER A 1055 10.17 28.24 -26.76
CA SER A 1055 11.56 27.92 -26.39
C SER A 1055 11.89 28.48 -25.02
N ILE A 1056 12.77 27.79 -24.28
CA ILE A 1056 13.35 28.22 -23.02
C ILE A 1056 14.86 28.07 -23.15
N PHE A 1057 15.59 29.15 -22.91
CA PHE A 1057 17.04 29.14 -22.73
C PHE A 1057 17.31 29.33 -21.25
N GLN A 1058 18.01 28.39 -20.62
CA GLN A 1058 18.35 28.43 -19.20
C GLN A 1058 19.85 28.25 -19.05
N TYR A 1059 20.46 29.05 -18.19
CA TYR A 1059 21.83 28.84 -17.74
C TYR A 1059 21.79 28.70 -16.21
N ARG A 1060 22.52 27.73 -15.67
CA ARG A 1060 22.68 27.48 -14.24
C ARG A 1060 24.17 27.49 -13.93
N TYR A 1061 24.57 28.41 -13.06
CA TYR A 1061 25.86 28.41 -12.39
C TYR A 1061 25.65 27.96 -10.95
N GLN A 1062 26.36 26.93 -10.51
CA GLN A 1062 26.27 26.41 -9.14
C GLN A 1062 27.65 26.13 -8.57
N THR A 1063 27.87 26.49 -7.31
CA THR A 1063 29.07 26.12 -6.55
C THR A 1063 28.65 25.30 -5.33
N ASP A 1064 29.34 24.18 -5.09
CA ASP A 1064 29.13 23.27 -3.96
C ASP A 1064 30.44 23.10 -3.19
N GLN A 1065 30.41 23.16 -1.86
CA GLN A 1065 31.59 22.96 -1.01
C GLN A 1065 31.24 22.11 0.22
N ASN A 1066 31.95 21.00 0.43
CA ASN A 1066 31.86 20.22 1.65
C ASN A 1066 32.65 20.88 2.78
N THR A 1067 32.04 21.00 3.96
CA THR A 1067 32.67 21.60 5.15
C THR A 1067 32.79 20.60 6.32
N LEU A 1068 32.76 19.30 6.02
CA LEU A 1068 32.86 18.22 7.02
C LEU A 1068 34.22 17.50 6.96
N GLU A 1069 34.79 17.34 5.77
CA GLU A 1069 36.09 16.69 5.54
C GLU A 1069 37.28 17.63 5.82
N GLN A 1070 38.42 17.08 6.25
CA GLN A 1070 39.66 17.86 6.41
C GLN A 1070 40.30 18.27 5.07
N THR A 1071 40.03 17.51 4.00
CA THR A 1071 40.34 17.88 2.62
C THR A 1071 39.12 18.57 2.00
N PRO A 1072 39.25 19.74 1.37
CA PRO A 1072 38.11 20.45 0.81
C PRO A 1072 37.63 19.79 -0.49
N THR A 1073 36.56 19.01 -0.39
CA THR A 1073 35.83 18.47 -1.57
C THR A 1073 34.79 19.49 -2.05
N GLY A 1074 34.72 19.77 -3.35
CA GLY A 1074 33.81 20.77 -3.90
C GLY A 1074 33.69 20.74 -5.43
N ALA A 1075 32.75 21.51 -5.97
CA ALA A 1075 32.54 21.61 -7.40
C ALA A 1075 32.04 22.99 -7.86
N THR A 1076 32.40 23.36 -9.09
CA THR A 1076 31.78 24.46 -9.84
C THR A 1076 31.11 23.87 -11.08
N GLN A 1077 29.81 24.12 -11.23
CA GLN A 1077 28.97 23.55 -12.29
C GLN A 1077 28.42 24.66 -13.20
N HIS A 1078 28.60 24.48 -14.51
CA HIS A 1078 28.04 25.31 -15.57
C HIS A 1078 27.09 24.46 -16.42
N ASP A 1079 25.78 24.66 -16.28
CA ASP A 1079 24.74 23.97 -17.07
C ASP A 1079 24.04 24.96 -18.00
N LEU A 1080 24.21 24.76 -19.31
CA LEU A 1080 23.48 25.47 -20.35
C LEU A 1080 22.42 24.54 -20.94
N SER A 1081 21.15 24.86 -20.70
CA SER A 1081 19.98 24.08 -21.08
C SER A 1081 19.09 24.83 -22.08
N VAL A 1082 18.68 24.16 -23.15
CA VAL A 1082 17.72 24.68 -24.13
C VAL A 1082 16.53 23.72 -24.23
N ASP A 1083 15.36 24.16 -23.78
CA ASP A 1083 14.09 23.45 -24.00
C ASP A 1083 13.34 24.05 -25.19
N PHE A 1084 12.81 23.20 -26.05
CA PHE A 1084 11.97 23.52 -27.20
C PHE A 1084 10.63 22.80 -27.02
N THR A 1085 9.52 23.46 -27.35
CA THR A 1085 8.18 22.88 -27.31
C THR A 1085 7.36 23.43 -28.47
N TYR A 1086 6.91 22.55 -29.36
CA TYR A 1086 6.01 22.85 -30.46
C TYR A 1086 4.73 22.02 -30.36
N SER A 1087 3.59 22.67 -30.13
CA SER A 1087 2.30 22.03 -29.83
C SER A 1087 1.21 22.51 -30.78
N LYS A 1088 0.84 21.69 -31.79
CA LYS A 1088 -0.13 22.08 -32.82
C LYS A 1088 -1.54 21.58 -32.51
N ALA A 1089 -2.48 22.51 -32.30
CA ALA A 1089 -3.92 22.27 -32.21
C ALA A 1089 -4.35 21.10 -31.28
N ALA A 1090 -3.69 20.95 -30.13
CA ALA A 1090 -3.83 19.85 -29.15
C ALA A 1090 -3.59 18.42 -29.68
N LYS A 1091 -3.44 18.22 -30.99
CA LYS A 1091 -3.24 16.93 -31.64
C LYS A 1091 -1.78 16.47 -31.67
N SER A 1092 -0.81 17.35 -31.44
CA SER A 1092 0.60 16.98 -31.38
C SER A 1092 1.40 17.93 -30.50
N ALA A 1093 2.35 17.40 -29.74
CA ALA A 1093 3.36 18.18 -29.02
C ALA A 1093 4.73 17.52 -29.17
N LEU A 1094 5.64 18.18 -29.89
CA LEU A 1094 7.06 17.87 -29.94
C LEU A 1094 7.77 18.68 -28.84
N ARG A 1095 8.57 18.01 -28.01
CA ARG A 1095 9.40 18.65 -26.98
C ARG A 1095 10.83 18.15 -27.14
N SER A 1096 11.79 19.04 -27.05
CA SER A 1096 13.21 18.69 -27.05
C SER A 1096 13.89 19.44 -25.92
N LYS A 1097 14.81 18.80 -25.20
CA LYS A 1097 15.70 19.43 -24.23
C LYS A 1097 17.12 19.00 -24.57
N ILE A 1098 18.05 19.95 -24.58
CA ILE A 1098 19.49 19.69 -24.69
C ILE A 1098 20.16 20.46 -23.56
N SER A 1099 20.99 19.77 -22.76
CA SER A 1099 21.78 20.36 -21.68
C SER A 1099 23.25 20.01 -21.88
N TRP A 1100 24.10 21.04 -21.88
CA TRP A 1100 25.55 20.92 -21.74
C TRP A 1100 25.89 21.24 -20.29
N VAL A 1101 26.56 20.32 -19.58
CA VAL A 1101 26.94 20.50 -18.17
C VAL A 1101 28.43 20.27 -18.03
N ASN A 1102 29.17 21.34 -17.78
CA ASN A 1102 30.59 21.28 -17.44
C ASN A 1102 30.74 21.36 -15.91
N ILE A 1103 31.52 20.44 -15.33
CA ILE A 1103 31.76 20.34 -13.90
C ILE A 1103 33.27 20.36 -13.65
N ASP A 1104 33.75 21.42 -13.02
CA ASP A 1104 35.06 21.43 -12.38
C ASP A 1104 34.90 20.87 -10.97
N PHE A 1105 35.59 19.76 -10.65
CA PHE A 1105 35.41 19.01 -9.40
C PHE A 1105 36.76 18.82 -8.70
N GLN A 1106 36.79 19.17 -7.41
CA GLN A 1106 37.96 19.07 -6.54
C GLN A 1106 37.69 18.03 -5.46
N GLY A 1107 38.55 17.02 -5.35
CA GLY A 1107 38.43 15.90 -4.42
C GLY A 1107 38.36 14.54 -5.13
N MET A 1108 37.94 13.49 -4.42
CA MET A 1108 37.80 12.15 -4.98
C MET A 1108 36.40 11.96 -5.58
N ALA A 1109 36.30 11.88 -6.91
CA ALA A 1109 35.01 11.67 -7.60
C ALA A 1109 34.37 10.32 -7.25
N ASN A 1110 35.20 9.29 -7.03
CA ASN A 1110 34.80 7.98 -6.52
C ASN A 1110 34.73 7.99 -4.98
N SER A 1111 33.93 8.88 -4.41
CA SER A 1111 33.59 8.90 -2.99
C SER A 1111 32.08 9.16 -2.83
N PRO A 1112 31.46 8.80 -1.68
CA PRO A 1112 30.04 9.10 -1.47
C PRO A 1112 29.74 10.60 -1.53
N THR A 1113 30.62 11.45 -0.99
CA THR A 1113 30.56 12.93 -1.15
C THR A 1113 30.66 13.34 -2.64
N GLY A 1114 31.57 12.74 -3.40
CA GLY A 1114 31.73 13.00 -4.84
C GLY A 1114 30.48 12.63 -5.63
N PHE A 1115 29.95 11.42 -5.43
CA PHE A 1115 28.69 10.96 -6.03
C PHE A 1115 27.52 11.87 -5.67
N ALA A 1116 27.45 12.32 -4.42
CA ALA A 1116 26.44 13.21 -3.87
C ALA A 1116 26.45 14.64 -4.46
N ILE A 1117 27.61 15.15 -4.90
CA ILE A 1117 27.79 16.44 -5.58
C ILE A 1117 27.57 16.30 -7.10
N LEU A 1118 28.18 15.28 -7.70
CA LEU A 1118 28.13 15.02 -9.15
C LEU A 1118 26.76 14.52 -9.62
N ASN A 1119 25.97 13.91 -8.74
CA ASN A 1119 24.62 13.39 -9.02
C ASN A 1119 24.60 12.49 -10.28
N GLY A 1120 25.56 11.56 -10.35
CA GLY A 1120 25.76 10.61 -11.45
C GLY A 1120 26.46 11.14 -12.71
N LEU A 1121 26.72 12.45 -12.80
CA LEU A 1121 27.57 13.02 -13.85
C LEU A 1121 29.05 12.76 -13.56
N GLN A 1122 29.93 13.06 -14.52
CA GLN A 1122 31.38 12.97 -14.34
C GLN A 1122 32.03 14.36 -14.35
N PRO A 1123 33.22 14.53 -13.75
CA PRO A 1123 34.04 15.73 -13.94
C PRO A 1123 34.30 16.02 -15.43
N GLY A 1124 34.49 17.29 -15.76
CA GLY A 1124 34.62 17.75 -17.15
C GLY A 1124 33.26 17.93 -17.83
N THR A 1125 33.20 17.57 -19.12
CA THR A 1125 32.04 17.89 -19.97
C THR A 1125 31.03 16.75 -20.07
N ASN A 1126 29.76 17.06 -19.80
CA ASN A 1126 28.64 16.15 -19.91
C ASN A 1126 27.60 16.73 -20.88
N TRP A 1127 26.97 15.87 -21.67
CA TRP A 1127 25.87 16.21 -22.57
C TRP A 1127 24.67 15.34 -22.23
N LEU A 1128 23.50 15.97 -22.11
CA LEU A 1128 22.21 15.32 -21.89
C LEU A 1128 21.25 15.80 -22.98
N TRP A 1129 20.48 14.91 -23.59
CA TRP A 1129 19.44 15.28 -24.54
C TRP A 1129 18.20 14.41 -24.34
N ASN A 1130 17.03 15.03 -24.51
CA ASN A 1130 15.73 14.38 -24.44
C ASN A 1130 14.87 14.90 -25.60
N LEU A 1131 14.22 14.01 -26.33
CA LEU A 1131 13.28 14.31 -27.39
C LEU A 1131 11.99 13.53 -27.12
N SER A 1132 10.85 14.18 -27.06
CA SER A 1132 9.55 13.52 -26.94
C SER A 1132 8.53 14.06 -27.93
N LEU A 1133 7.75 13.15 -28.51
CA LEU A 1133 6.69 13.45 -29.47
C LEU A 1133 5.40 12.80 -28.98
N ASP A 1134 4.49 13.62 -28.45
CA ASP A 1134 3.10 13.27 -28.22
C ASP A 1134 2.29 13.51 -29.52
N ARG A 1135 1.53 12.52 -29.97
CA ARG A 1135 0.64 12.59 -31.15
C ARG A 1135 -0.71 11.95 -30.83
N GLN A 1136 -1.77 12.75 -30.85
CA GLN A 1136 -3.13 12.23 -30.88
C GLN A 1136 -3.41 11.63 -32.27
N ILE A 1137 -3.71 10.33 -32.33
CA ILE A 1137 -4.01 9.59 -33.56
C ILE A 1137 -5.52 9.54 -33.80
N ALA A 1138 -6.31 9.39 -32.73
CA ALA A 1138 -7.77 9.46 -32.74
C ALA A 1138 -8.25 10.25 -31.51
N LYS A 1139 -9.54 10.65 -31.46
CA LYS A 1139 -10.11 11.39 -30.30
C LYS A 1139 -9.71 10.76 -28.95
N ASN A 1140 -9.72 9.43 -28.90
CA ASN A 1140 -9.50 8.63 -27.71
C ASN A 1140 -8.13 7.89 -27.71
N LEU A 1141 -7.16 8.29 -28.55
CA LEU A 1141 -5.87 7.58 -28.69
C LEU A 1141 -4.68 8.54 -28.88
N GLN A 1142 -3.68 8.41 -28.02
CA GLN A 1142 -2.41 9.14 -28.05
C GLN A 1142 -1.24 8.15 -28.18
N LEU A 1143 -0.27 8.51 -29.01
CA LEU A 1143 1.03 7.86 -29.14
C LEU A 1143 2.09 8.83 -28.63
N ARG A 1144 2.96 8.35 -27.75
CA ARG A 1144 4.12 9.04 -27.20
C ARG A 1144 5.38 8.31 -27.64
N PHE A 1145 6.27 9.02 -28.30
CA PHE A 1145 7.67 8.64 -28.40
C PHE A 1145 8.46 9.45 -27.39
N SER A 1146 9.42 8.84 -26.71
CA SER A 1146 10.49 9.55 -26.00
C SER A 1146 11.83 8.90 -26.29
N TYR A 1147 12.85 9.73 -26.45
CA TYR A 1147 14.23 9.32 -26.67
C TYR A 1147 15.08 10.18 -25.76
N GLU A 1148 15.84 9.55 -24.88
CA GLU A 1148 16.82 10.20 -24.03
C GLU A 1148 18.21 9.65 -24.35
N GLY A 1149 19.21 10.49 -24.21
CA GLY A 1149 20.58 10.04 -24.20
C GLY A 1149 21.49 10.98 -23.43
N ARG A 1150 22.62 10.41 -23.03
CA ARG A 1150 23.62 11.07 -22.20
C ARG A 1150 25.02 10.66 -22.60
N LYS A 1151 25.95 11.59 -22.60
CA LYS A 1151 27.40 11.32 -22.67
C LYS A 1151 28.04 12.07 -21.50
N THR A 1152 28.47 11.33 -20.49
CA THR A 1152 29.05 11.87 -19.25
C THR A 1152 30.56 11.66 -19.26
N GLY A 1153 31.35 12.75 -19.27
CA GLY A 1153 32.81 12.67 -19.35
C GLY A 1153 33.30 11.87 -20.56
N GLU A 1154 34.22 10.94 -20.31
CA GLU A 1154 34.78 10.04 -21.33
C GLU A 1154 33.91 8.80 -21.61
N ALA A 1155 32.85 8.58 -20.81
CA ALA A 1155 32.01 7.39 -20.95
C ALA A 1155 31.32 7.32 -22.32
N LYS A 1156 31.13 6.09 -22.81
CA LYS A 1156 30.32 5.82 -24.02
C LYS A 1156 28.92 6.40 -23.85
N ALA A 1157 28.41 7.01 -24.92
CA ALA A 1157 27.07 7.58 -24.91
C ALA A 1157 26.01 6.50 -24.61
N VAL A 1158 25.08 6.82 -23.72
CA VAL A 1158 23.92 5.99 -23.37
C VAL A 1158 22.71 6.52 -24.12
N HIS A 1159 21.89 5.61 -24.65
CA HIS A 1159 20.73 5.90 -25.46
C HIS A 1159 19.57 5.01 -24.98
N VAL A 1160 18.42 5.61 -24.69
CA VAL A 1160 17.19 4.89 -24.33
C VAL A 1160 16.03 5.47 -25.15
N GLY A 1161 15.38 4.60 -25.92
CA GLY A 1161 14.15 4.91 -26.64
C GLY A 1161 12.95 4.27 -25.94
N ARG A 1162 11.84 5.00 -25.83
CA ARG A 1162 10.56 4.49 -25.34
C ARG A 1162 9.44 4.88 -26.31
N VAL A 1163 8.52 3.96 -26.54
CA VAL A 1163 7.31 4.16 -27.35
C VAL A 1163 6.12 3.71 -26.52
N GLN A 1164 5.12 4.56 -26.32
CA GLN A 1164 3.91 4.25 -25.56
C GLN A 1164 2.67 4.66 -26.35
N VAL A 1165 1.77 3.72 -26.60
CA VAL A 1165 0.41 4.01 -27.06
C VAL A 1165 -0.50 3.98 -25.83
N GLY A 1166 -1.36 4.99 -25.67
CA GLY A 1166 -2.39 4.97 -24.65
C GLY A 1166 -3.66 5.66 -25.11
N GLY A 1167 -4.81 5.13 -24.70
CA GLY A 1167 -6.12 5.64 -25.10
C GLY A 1167 -7.03 5.87 -23.90
N GLY A 1168 -7.64 7.05 -23.83
CA GLY A 1168 -8.69 7.39 -22.86
C GLY A 1168 -10.05 7.21 -23.52
N VAL A 1169 -10.86 6.30 -22.99
CA VAL A 1169 -12.16 5.93 -23.53
C VAL A 1169 -13.24 6.57 -22.67
N LEU A 1170 -14.09 7.44 -23.24
CA LEU A 1170 -15.20 8.06 -22.52
C LEU A 1170 -16.42 8.21 -23.44
N LYS A 1171 -17.55 7.61 -23.06
CA LYS A 1171 -18.88 7.89 -23.62
C LYS A 1171 -19.86 7.98 -22.45
N VAL A 1172 -20.34 9.19 -22.19
CA VAL A 1172 -21.40 9.50 -21.22
C VAL A 1172 -22.59 9.97 -22.04
N CYS A 1173 -23.60 9.12 -22.20
CA CYS A 1173 -24.90 9.55 -22.68
C CYS A 1173 -25.54 10.39 -21.57
N GLY A 1174 -25.96 11.61 -21.91
CA GLY A 1174 -26.53 12.54 -20.93
C GLY A 1174 -27.86 12.05 -20.36
N LEU A 1175 -27.99 12.08 -19.04
CA LEU A 1175 -29.29 11.98 -18.35
C LEU A 1175 -30.02 13.32 -18.46
N LEU A 1176 -30.56 13.60 -19.64
CA LEU A 1176 -31.52 14.66 -19.92
C LEU A 1176 -32.47 14.18 -21.02
N ASP A 1177 -33.39 13.29 -20.63
CA ASP A 1177 -34.86 13.42 -20.81
C ASP A 1177 -35.56 12.33 -19.96
#